data_AF-A0A940AQ47-F1
#
_entry.id   AF-A0A940AQ47-F1
#
_cell.length_a   1.000
_cell.length_b   1.000
_cell.length_c   1.000
_cell.angle_alpha   90.00
_cell.angle_beta   90.00
_cell.angle_gamma   90.00
#
_symmetry.space_group_name_H-M   'P 1'
#
loop_
_entity.id
_entity.type
_entity.pdbx_description
1 polymer ?
#
loop_
_entity_poly.entity_id
_entity_poly.type
_entity_poly.pdbx_seq_one_letter_code
_entity_poly.pdbx_strand_id
1 'polypeptide(L)'
;MKKTGFFVSAIFALVCVLAVFSCSNMLEDLRRARASANEEEGATPAGTPVVTTPPEQIPLTLEAVAANTTVTFTNKASGDVKYKVNDGDIQTIASNDSAAITLSAAGDKVSFFGDNAKYGALGDSNSSKIACDEECYVYGNIMSLIKSDGFENERTLTAEYAFACLFYDNANIKNKPGAELLLPAETLADFCYSSMFEGCTSLETVPEDMLPATNLADYCYYCMFYGCTGLTGAPELRATTLAVHCYDSMFEGCTSLETVPEDMLPATTLAECCYDCMFYGCASLTGAPELPATTLKDFCYSFMFKGCASLNNVTCLATDISAEECTSSWLYGVANSGEFYCNSLNDDWSSGANGIPAGWTTHTLPTTPLTLEAVNNNTTVTFTNKASGVVKYKVNDGEMQTIASNGSATITLSAHQKVSFFGDNARYGASNIPNSSNIACDEECYVYGNIMSLIKSEGFENERTLTEQYAFANLFRNNANIKNKPGAELLLPAETLAEDCYSNMFYGCTSLTSAPELPATTLADYCYLFMFEGCTSLETVPEDMLPATTLKEYCYNSMFDGCTSLTSAPELPATTLAVGCYNGMFDGCTSLSSAPELPATTLKEYCYSSMFFGCTSLNTVTCLATDISASYCVTDWLAGTAGGTFYRNPSVSDSFWAGKVPVGWTVHPYQQP
;
A
#
# COMPACT_ATOMS: atom_id res chain seq x y z
N MET A 1 -1.79 31.22 -70.34
CA MET A 1 -3.06 30.47 -70.42
C MET A 1 -3.38 29.96 -69.02
N LYS A 2 -4.18 30.75 -68.30
CA LYS A 2 -5.43 30.38 -67.58
C LYS A 2 -5.17 29.47 -66.35
N LYS A 3 -5.07 30.04 -65.14
CA LYS A 3 -6.17 30.48 -64.22
C LYS A 3 -7.10 29.29 -63.91
N THR A 4 -7.24 28.81 -62.68
CA THR A 4 -7.85 29.41 -61.47
C THR A 4 -7.68 28.39 -60.33
N GLY A 5 -7.62 28.63 -59.02
CA GLY A 5 -7.78 29.77 -58.11
C GLY A 5 -7.73 29.16 -56.69
N PHE A 6 -6.87 29.64 -55.79
CA PHE A 6 -7.27 30.41 -54.58
C PHE A 6 -8.66 30.06 -54.03
N PHE A 7 -8.71 29.40 -52.87
CA PHE A 7 -9.66 29.53 -51.73
C PHE A 7 -9.73 28.20 -50.96
N VAL A 8 -8.85 27.98 -49.97
CA VAL A 8 -9.18 27.25 -48.73
C VAL A 8 -8.35 27.86 -47.60
N SER A 9 -8.72 29.07 -47.22
CA SER A 9 -8.54 29.62 -45.87
C SER A 9 -9.96 29.84 -45.36
N ALA A 10 -10.21 29.47 -44.10
CA ALA A 10 -11.51 29.39 -43.45
C ALA A 10 -12.40 28.21 -43.90
N ILE A 11 -12.29 27.10 -43.18
CA ILE A 11 -13.36 26.21 -42.64
C ILE A 11 -12.63 24.96 -42.14
N PHE A 12 -12.02 25.07 -40.96
CA PHE A 12 -11.79 23.98 -39.98
C PHE A 12 -11.50 24.62 -38.60
N ALA A 13 -12.23 25.70 -38.34
CA ALA A 13 -12.31 26.39 -37.06
C ALA A 13 -13.80 26.49 -36.70
N LEU A 14 -14.46 25.34 -36.54
CA LEU A 14 -15.85 25.28 -36.08
C LEU A 14 -16.28 23.88 -35.60
N VAL A 15 -15.47 23.15 -34.80
CA VAL A 15 -15.97 22.03 -33.97
C VAL A 15 -15.20 21.87 -32.64
N CYS A 16 -14.61 22.94 -32.07
CA CYS A 16 -13.95 22.89 -30.75
C CYS A 16 -14.26 24.12 -29.88
N VAL A 17 -15.48 24.67 -29.96
CA VAL A 17 -15.93 25.80 -29.11
C VAL A 17 -17.23 25.46 -28.34
N LEU A 18 -17.47 24.17 -28.06
CA LEU A 18 -18.65 23.72 -27.29
C LEU A 18 -18.32 22.77 -26.13
N ALA A 19 -17.08 22.74 -25.64
CA ALA A 19 -16.69 21.97 -24.46
C ALA A 19 -15.90 22.79 -23.42
N VAL A 20 -16.07 24.12 -23.40
CA VAL A 20 -15.41 25.03 -22.44
C VAL A 20 -16.42 25.83 -21.59
N PHE A 21 -17.72 25.52 -21.70
CA PHE A 21 -18.78 26.23 -20.94
C PHE A 21 -19.53 25.40 -19.89
N SER A 22 -19.04 24.21 -19.55
CA SER A 22 -19.58 23.40 -18.43
C SER A 22 -18.59 23.13 -17.29
N CYS A 23 -17.35 23.62 -17.36
CA CYS A 23 -16.34 23.41 -16.31
C CYS A 23 -16.14 24.64 -15.38
N SER A 24 -16.72 25.81 -15.70
CA SER A 24 -16.59 27.00 -14.85
C SER A 24 -17.61 27.10 -13.70
N ASN A 25 -18.65 26.26 -13.67
CA ASN A 25 -19.62 26.26 -12.56
C ASN A 25 -19.30 25.21 -11.48
N MET A 26 -18.49 24.19 -11.78
CA MET A 26 -18.07 23.18 -10.79
C MET A 26 -16.99 23.72 -9.82
N LEU A 27 -16.12 24.62 -10.30
CA LEU A 27 -15.06 25.20 -9.49
C LEU A 27 -15.59 26.19 -8.44
N GLU A 28 -16.71 26.85 -8.73
CA GLU A 28 -17.32 27.84 -7.84
C GLU A 28 -18.27 27.18 -6.81
N ASP A 29 -18.84 26.02 -7.13
CA ASP A 29 -19.60 25.19 -6.17
C ASP A 29 -18.66 24.41 -5.22
N LEU A 30 -17.48 23.97 -5.68
CA LEU A 30 -16.43 23.42 -4.79
C LEU A 30 -15.86 24.49 -3.83
N ARG A 31 -15.74 25.74 -4.28
CA ARG A 31 -15.37 26.87 -3.41
C ARG A 31 -16.44 27.21 -2.37
N ARG A 32 -17.72 26.98 -2.67
CA ARG A 32 -18.82 27.14 -1.70
C ARG A 32 -18.93 25.97 -0.71
N ALA A 33 -18.63 24.75 -1.14
CA ALA A 33 -18.63 23.58 -0.25
C ALA A 33 -17.54 23.68 0.83
N ARG A 34 -16.34 24.18 0.48
CA ARG A 34 -15.21 24.37 1.41
C ARG A 34 -15.47 25.45 2.48
N ALA A 35 -16.44 26.34 2.27
CA ALA A 35 -16.83 27.38 3.23
C ALA A 35 -17.88 26.92 4.26
N SER A 36 -18.40 25.69 4.15
CA SER A 36 -19.50 25.19 5.00
C SER A 36 -19.10 24.11 6.02
N ALA A 37 -17.82 23.71 6.07
CA ALA A 37 -17.35 22.61 6.92
C ALA A 37 -16.64 23.03 8.22
N ASN A 38 -16.59 24.33 8.55
CA ASN A 38 -15.94 24.83 9.77
C ASN A 38 -16.95 25.47 10.74
N GLU A 39 -17.87 24.68 11.30
CA GLU A 39 -18.57 25.02 12.55
C GLU A 39 -18.90 23.74 13.31
N GLU A 40 -17.98 23.27 14.17
CA GLU A 40 -18.27 22.74 15.52
C GLU A 40 -16.95 22.32 16.19
N GLU A 41 -16.26 23.26 16.85
CA GLU A 41 -15.43 22.94 18.01
C GLU A 41 -15.23 24.17 18.91
N GLY A 42 -15.19 23.91 20.22
CA GLY A 42 -15.41 24.88 21.29
C GLY A 42 -14.45 26.06 21.36
N ALA A 43 -15.02 27.22 21.72
CA ALA A 43 -14.34 28.50 21.84
C ALA A 43 -13.15 28.50 22.82
N THR A 44 -11.97 28.89 22.30
CA THR A 44 -10.85 29.50 23.05
C THR A 44 -10.39 30.76 22.30
N PRO A 45 -9.83 31.79 22.96
CA PRO A 45 -9.82 33.16 22.43
C PRO A 45 -8.82 33.36 21.28
N ALA A 46 -9.31 34.05 20.24
CA ALA A 46 -8.62 34.32 18.99
C ALA A 46 -7.30 35.11 19.16
N GLY A 47 -6.20 34.49 18.76
CA GLY A 47 -4.98 35.18 18.32
C GLY A 47 -5.15 35.71 16.90
N THR A 48 -4.55 36.85 16.61
CA THR A 48 -4.45 37.46 15.26
C THR A 48 -3.94 36.45 14.22
N PRO A 49 -4.49 36.42 12.99
CA PRO A 49 -3.99 35.54 11.95
C PRO A 49 -2.59 35.99 11.54
N VAL A 50 -1.59 35.17 11.81
CA VAL A 50 -0.23 35.35 11.30
C VAL A 50 -0.32 35.09 9.79
N VAL A 51 -0.07 36.12 8.98
CA VAL A 51 0.10 35.95 7.53
C VAL A 51 1.42 35.21 7.32
N THR A 52 1.36 33.90 7.17
CA THR A 52 2.53 33.07 6.84
C THR A 52 2.78 33.13 5.34
N THR A 53 4.00 33.48 4.93
CA THR A 53 4.44 33.42 3.54
C THR A 53 4.26 31.99 3.01
N PRO A 54 3.66 31.78 1.81
CA PRO A 54 3.57 30.45 1.20
C PRO A 54 4.94 29.76 1.12
N PRO A 55 5.05 28.44 1.39
CA PRO A 55 6.33 27.72 1.37
C PRO A 55 7.11 27.88 0.07
N GLU A 56 6.43 27.89 -1.08
CA GLU A 56 7.02 28.04 -2.42
C GLU A 56 7.76 29.37 -2.62
N GLN A 57 7.40 30.41 -1.85
CA GLN A 57 7.98 31.75 -1.90
C GLN A 57 9.12 31.94 -0.89
N ILE A 58 9.38 30.96 -0.03
CA ILE A 58 10.52 30.99 0.87
C ILE A 58 11.75 30.54 0.05
N PRO A 59 12.81 31.35 -0.09
CA PRO A 59 14.03 30.93 -0.77
C PRO A 59 14.75 29.83 0.02
N LEU A 60 15.70 29.13 -0.61
CA LEU A 60 16.55 28.18 0.10
C LEU A 60 17.17 28.82 1.33
N THR A 61 16.88 28.26 2.50
CA THR A 61 17.23 28.85 3.80
C THR A 61 17.83 27.82 4.72
N LEU A 62 18.90 28.22 5.42
CA LEU A 62 19.46 27.49 6.56
C LEU A 62 19.22 28.28 7.84
N GLU A 63 18.74 27.61 8.88
CA GLU A 63 18.47 28.17 10.20
C GLU A 63 19.30 27.44 11.27
N ALA A 64 19.98 28.22 12.12
CA ALA A 64 20.84 27.68 13.16
C ALA A 64 20.04 27.03 14.29
N VAL A 65 20.40 25.80 14.69
CA VAL A 65 19.83 25.14 15.87
C VAL A 65 20.48 25.67 17.16
N ALA A 66 21.74 26.10 17.08
CA ALA A 66 22.52 26.62 18.20
C ALA A 66 23.10 28.00 17.89
N ALA A 67 23.56 28.71 18.92
CA ALA A 67 24.24 29.98 18.74
C ALA A 67 25.68 29.77 18.22
N ASN A 68 26.15 30.71 17.39
CA ASN A 68 27.47 30.69 16.75
C ASN A 68 27.66 29.57 15.71
N THR A 69 26.58 29.07 15.11
CA THR A 69 26.64 28.17 13.95
C THR A 69 27.16 28.93 12.73
N THR A 70 28.10 28.35 12.00
CA THR A 70 28.63 28.87 10.74
C THR A 70 28.07 28.09 9.56
N VAL A 71 27.36 28.79 8.69
CA VAL A 71 26.97 28.27 7.37
C VAL A 71 28.03 28.69 6.36
N THR A 72 28.66 27.74 5.70
CA THR A 72 29.62 28.01 4.61
C THR A 72 28.98 27.71 3.28
N PHE A 73 28.98 28.68 2.36
CA PHE A 73 28.64 28.47 0.96
C PHE A 73 29.89 28.64 0.11
N THR A 74 30.33 27.55 -0.52
CA THR A 74 31.39 27.55 -1.53
C THR A 74 30.76 27.67 -2.91
N ASN A 75 30.96 28.80 -3.59
CA ASN A 75 30.38 29.06 -4.90
C ASN A 75 31.34 28.65 -6.03
N LYS A 76 30.96 27.65 -6.82
CA LYS A 76 31.65 27.23 -8.04
C LYS A 76 30.86 27.55 -9.31
N ALA A 77 29.68 28.16 -9.19
CA ALA A 77 28.92 28.62 -10.34
C ALA A 77 29.66 29.75 -11.08
N SER A 78 29.32 29.94 -12.36
CA SER A 78 29.96 30.97 -13.19
C SER A 78 29.54 32.40 -12.84
N GLY A 79 28.39 32.57 -12.19
CA GLY A 79 27.91 33.84 -11.66
C GLY A 79 27.98 33.90 -10.15
N ASP A 80 27.59 35.06 -9.63
CA ASP A 80 27.60 35.32 -8.21
C ASP A 80 26.39 34.67 -7.51
N VAL A 81 26.55 34.39 -6.22
CA VAL A 81 25.47 33.98 -5.32
C VAL A 81 25.23 35.10 -4.32
N LYS A 82 23.97 35.42 -4.07
CA LYS A 82 23.57 36.41 -3.07
C LYS A 82 23.04 35.70 -1.84
N TYR A 83 23.26 36.28 -0.67
CA TYR A 83 22.66 35.80 0.57
C TYR A 83 22.18 36.94 1.45
N LYS A 84 21.23 36.62 2.33
CA LYS A 84 20.69 37.55 3.32
C LYS A 84 20.62 36.85 4.67
N VAL A 85 21.22 37.44 5.70
CA VAL A 85 21.10 36.96 7.08
C VAL A 85 19.93 37.68 7.73
N ASN A 86 18.95 36.92 8.23
CA ASN A 86 17.71 37.43 8.81
C ASN A 86 17.07 38.50 7.90
N ASP A 87 16.77 39.69 8.46
CA ASP A 87 16.25 40.84 7.73
C ASP A 87 17.33 41.87 7.34
N GLY A 88 18.60 41.46 7.33
CA GLY A 88 19.74 42.31 6.99
C GLY A 88 19.88 42.63 5.50
N ASP A 89 20.97 43.31 5.16
CA ASP A 89 21.30 43.67 3.77
C ASP A 89 21.79 42.44 2.98
N ILE A 90 21.45 42.41 1.68
CA ILE A 90 21.96 41.38 0.76
C ILE A 90 23.48 41.51 0.62
N GLN A 91 24.16 40.39 0.76
CA GLN A 91 25.59 40.21 0.52
C GLN A 91 25.82 39.33 -0.71
N THR A 92 27.04 39.36 -1.25
CA THR A 92 27.41 38.63 -2.47
C THR A 92 28.61 37.73 -2.23
N ILE A 93 28.55 36.51 -2.76
CA ILE A 93 29.65 35.55 -2.88
C ILE A 93 30.00 35.50 -4.37
N ALA A 94 31.20 35.98 -4.71
CA ALA A 94 31.64 36.00 -6.10
C ALA A 94 31.75 34.59 -6.67
N SER A 95 31.70 34.47 -8.00
CA SER A 95 32.06 33.22 -8.69
C SER A 95 33.44 32.73 -8.24
N ASN A 96 33.55 31.41 -7.97
CA ASN A 96 34.77 30.74 -7.49
C ASN A 96 35.29 31.21 -6.12
N ASP A 97 34.43 31.81 -5.29
CA ASP A 97 34.74 32.25 -3.93
C ASP A 97 33.96 31.44 -2.88
N SER A 98 34.18 31.73 -1.60
CA SER A 98 33.43 31.12 -0.50
C SER A 98 33.12 32.14 0.59
N ALA A 99 31.96 32.03 1.22
CA ALA A 99 31.60 32.82 2.39
C ALA A 99 31.33 31.91 3.60
N ALA A 100 31.94 32.23 4.73
CA ALA A 100 31.62 31.67 6.04
C ALA A 100 30.71 32.66 6.79
N ILE A 101 29.47 32.26 7.03
CA ILE A 101 28.38 33.12 7.51
C ILE A 101 28.02 32.68 8.94
N THR A 102 28.43 33.47 9.92
CA THR A 102 28.16 33.15 11.33
C THR A 102 26.75 33.63 11.74
N LEU A 103 25.92 32.69 12.16
CA LEU A 103 24.60 32.89 12.75
C LEU A 103 24.77 32.98 14.27
N SER A 104 24.44 34.14 14.84
CA SER A 104 24.87 34.51 16.20
C SER A 104 24.01 33.90 17.30
N ALA A 105 22.76 33.56 17.00
CA ALA A 105 21.80 32.96 17.92
C ALA A 105 21.05 31.78 17.27
N ALA A 106 20.55 30.87 18.10
CA ALA A 106 19.60 29.85 17.63
C ALA A 106 18.35 30.53 17.03
N GLY A 107 17.90 30.03 15.88
CA GLY A 107 16.82 30.61 15.08
C GLY A 107 17.25 31.75 14.14
N ASP A 108 18.51 32.21 14.19
CA ASP A 108 19.06 33.03 13.11
C ASP A 108 19.09 32.21 11.82
N LYS A 109 18.83 32.87 10.69
CA LYS A 109 18.70 32.23 9.39
C LYS A 109 19.47 32.96 8.30
N VAL A 110 19.92 32.21 7.30
CA VAL A 110 20.51 32.73 6.06
C VAL A 110 19.75 32.17 4.86
N SER A 111 19.32 33.06 3.98
CA SER A 111 18.63 32.72 2.73
C SER A 111 19.52 32.99 1.53
N PHE A 112 19.52 32.10 0.53
CA PHE A 112 20.37 32.17 -0.65
C PHE A 112 19.57 32.41 -1.93
N PHE A 113 20.15 33.19 -2.83
CA PHE A 113 19.58 33.56 -4.13
C PHE A 113 20.67 33.55 -5.21
N GLY A 114 20.28 33.26 -6.44
CA GLY A 114 21.19 33.32 -7.58
C GLY A 114 20.44 33.36 -8.90
N ASP A 115 21.18 33.59 -9.98
CA ASP A 115 20.66 33.59 -11.36
C ASP A 115 21.55 32.67 -12.23
N ASN A 116 21.93 31.52 -11.69
CA ASN A 116 22.87 30.59 -12.30
C ASN A 116 22.12 29.35 -12.81
N ALA A 117 22.43 28.91 -14.04
CA ALA A 117 21.81 27.70 -14.59
C ALA A 117 22.25 26.41 -13.87
N LYS A 118 23.47 26.39 -13.29
CA LYS A 118 23.99 25.24 -12.56
C LYS A 118 24.98 25.62 -11.46
N TYR A 119 25.08 24.73 -10.48
CA TYR A 119 25.93 24.84 -9.31
C TYR A 119 26.92 23.69 -9.17
N GLY A 120 26.73 22.58 -9.88
CA GLY A 120 27.58 21.40 -9.86
C GLY A 120 28.37 21.16 -11.15
N ALA A 121 29.24 20.16 -11.08
CA ALA A 121 29.97 19.58 -12.19
C ALA A 121 30.32 18.10 -11.87
N LEU A 122 30.98 17.42 -12.81
CA LEU A 122 31.50 16.08 -12.56
C LEU A 122 32.50 16.10 -11.39
N GLY A 123 32.18 15.36 -10.33
CA GLY A 123 32.97 15.30 -9.10
C GLY A 123 32.69 16.45 -8.12
N ASP A 124 32.89 16.16 -6.84
CA ASP A 124 32.53 17.02 -5.72
C ASP A 124 33.37 18.33 -5.65
N SER A 125 34.66 18.26 -5.99
CA SER A 125 35.62 19.37 -5.86
C SER A 125 35.33 20.57 -6.76
N ASN A 126 34.57 20.35 -7.84
CA ASN A 126 34.17 21.39 -8.80
C ASN A 126 32.74 21.88 -8.58
N SER A 127 32.04 21.35 -7.59
CA SER A 127 30.65 21.68 -7.30
C SER A 127 30.55 22.72 -6.17
N SER A 128 29.49 23.52 -6.23
CA SER A 128 29.14 24.43 -5.14
C SER A 128 28.59 23.61 -3.98
N LYS A 129 28.94 24.00 -2.75
CA LYS A 129 28.57 23.25 -1.55
C LYS A 129 28.08 24.18 -0.45
N ILE A 130 27.11 23.71 0.31
CA ILE A 130 26.62 24.32 1.54
C ILE A 130 26.94 23.37 2.70
N ALA A 131 27.73 23.86 3.66
CA ALA A 131 28.14 23.13 4.85
C ALA A 131 27.72 23.88 6.12
N CYS A 132 27.37 23.14 7.17
CA CYS A 132 27.25 23.69 8.52
C CYS A 132 28.28 23.04 9.46
N ASP A 133 28.90 23.83 10.32
CA ASP A 133 29.81 23.32 11.37
C ASP A 133 29.06 22.68 12.54
N GLU A 134 27.85 23.16 12.83
CA GLU A 134 26.90 22.68 13.83
C GLU A 134 25.54 22.40 13.19
N GLU A 135 24.61 21.79 13.93
CA GLU A 135 23.29 21.44 13.38
C GLU A 135 22.54 22.67 12.78
N CYS A 136 22.02 22.47 11.58
CA CYS A 136 21.23 23.44 10.83
C CYS A 136 19.93 22.82 10.33
N TYR A 137 18.84 23.57 10.42
CA TYR A 137 17.62 23.28 9.68
C TYR A 137 17.73 23.77 8.23
N VAL A 138 17.34 22.96 7.26
CA VAL A 138 17.23 23.34 5.84
C VAL A 138 15.77 23.30 5.39
N TYR A 139 15.32 24.35 4.71
CA TYR A 139 13.95 24.47 4.17
C TYR A 139 13.87 25.55 3.09
N GLY A 140 12.70 25.67 2.45
CA GLY A 140 12.43 26.63 1.38
C GLY A 140 12.66 26.05 -0.02
N ASN A 141 12.56 26.89 -1.03
CA ASN A 141 12.57 26.51 -2.43
C ASN A 141 13.98 26.66 -3.03
N ILE A 142 14.56 25.53 -3.46
CA ILE A 142 15.91 25.51 -4.06
C ILE A 142 16.03 26.35 -5.33
N MET A 143 14.91 26.56 -6.03
CA MET A 143 14.89 27.33 -7.28
C MET A 143 15.30 28.80 -7.08
N SER A 144 15.33 29.31 -5.84
CA SER A 144 15.86 30.65 -5.55
C SER A 144 17.32 30.83 -5.99
N LEU A 145 18.08 29.73 -6.12
CA LEU A 145 19.43 29.72 -6.67
C LEU A 145 19.48 29.77 -8.20
N ILE A 146 18.49 29.21 -8.90
CA ILE A 146 18.41 29.27 -10.36
C ILE A 146 17.93 30.63 -10.83
N LYS A 147 17.01 31.22 -10.07
CA LYS A 147 16.39 32.49 -10.37
C LYS A 147 16.13 33.28 -9.10
N SER A 148 16.63 34.51 -9.04
CA SER A 148 16.50 35.32 -7.83
C SER A 148 15.08 35.84 -7.60
N ASP A 149 14.32 36.04 -8.68
CA ASP A 149 12.94 36.53 -8.67
C ASP A 149 11.99 35.60 -9.44
N GLY A 150 10.82 35.30 -8.86
CA GLY A 150 9.81 34.46 -9.50
C GLY A 150 10.13 32.96 -9.50
N PHE A 151 11.06 32.52 -8.63
CA PHE A 151 11.49 31.13 -8.50
C PHE A 151 10.38 30.18 -8.04
N GLU A 152 9.33 30.71 -7.40
CA GLU A 152 8.16 29.95 -6.98
C GLU A 152 7.43 29.28 -8.16
N ASN A 153 7.66 29.75 -9.40
CA ASN A 153 7.05 29.22 -10.63
C ASN A 153 7.98 28.31 -11.44
N GLU A 154 9.25 28.15 -11.04
CA GLU A 154 10.21 27.36 -11.81
C GLU A 154 9.97 25.85 -11.57
N ARG A 155 9.81 25.10 -12.66
CA ARG A 155 9.46 23.66 -12.65
C ARG A 155 10.36 22.83 -13.58
N THR A 156 11.40 23.42 -14.17
CA THR A 156 12.28 22.74 -15.13
C THR A 156 13.74 23.03 -14.81
N LEU A 157 14.55 21.97 -14.77
CA LEU A 157 16.00 22.08 -14.79
C LEU A 157 16.49 21.68 -16.18
N THR A 158 17.17 22.60 -16.86
CA THR A 158 17.66 22.40 -18.24
C THR A 158 19.16 22.21 -18.33
N ALA A 159 19.89 22.45 -17.25
CA ALA A 159 21.34 22.36 -17.22
C ALA A 159 21.78 21.08 -16.52
N GLU A 160 22.76 20.40 -17.10
CA GLU A 160 23.43 19.28 -16.45
C GLU A 160 24.06 19.74 -15.13
N TYR A 161 24.00 18.88 -14.11
CA TYR A 161 24.56 19.13 -12.78
C TYR A 161 24.01 20.41 -12.11
N ALA A 162 22.74 20.77 -12.35
CA ALA A 162 22.13 21.99 -11.82
C ALA A 162 22.37 22.21 -10.32
N PHE A 163 22.20 21.15 -9.51
CA PHE A 163 22.36 21.15 -8.05
C PHE A 163 23.20 19.97 -7.54
N ALA A 164 24.00 19.35 -8.40
CA ALA A 164 24.82 18.21 -8.01
C ALA A 164 25.74 18.57 -6.84
N CYS A 165 25.82 17.67 -5.85
CA CYS A 165 26.65 17.79 -4.64
C CYS A 165 26.35 19.00 -3.72
N LEU A 166 25.20 19.68 -3.85
CA LEU A 166 24.96 20.94 -3.12
C LEU A 166 25.09 20.82 -1.59
N PHE A 167 24.67 19.69 -1.00
CA PHE A 167 24.80 19.40 0.43
C PHE A 167 25.73 18.21 0.72
N TYR A 168 26.61 17.87 -0.23
CA TYR A 168 27.53 16.73 -0.13
C TYR A 168 28.35 16.73 1.17
N ASP A 169 28.40 15.58 1.85
CA ASP A 169 29.09 15.33 3.13
C ASP A 169 28.68 16.28 4.26
N ASN A 170 27.47 16.82 4.21
CA ASN A 170 26.96 17.69 5.27
C ASN A 170 26.27 16.87 6.37
N ALA A 171 27.06 16.37 7.31
CA ALA A 171 26.59 15.59 8.45
C ALA A 171 25.69 16.39 9.43
N ASN A 172 25.48 17.70 9.24
CA ASN A 172 24.83 18.57 10.21
C ASN A 172 23.50 19.18 9.73
N ILE A 173 23.04 18.87 8.52
CA ILE A 173 21.73 19.35 8.05
C ILE A 173 20.60 18.39 8.40
N LYS A 174 19.45 18.96 8.77
CA LYS A 174 18.20 18.22 9.05
C LYS A 174 16.97 19.03 8.62
N ASN A 175 15.83 18.34 8.50
CA ASN A 175 14.58 19.01 8.17
C ASN A 175 14.07 19.89 9.31
N LYS A 176 13.39 20.97 8.96
CA LYS A 176 12.68 21.80 9.93
C LYS A 176 11.27 21.26 10.19
N PRO A 177 10.89 20.98 11.45
CA PRO A 177 9.50 20.67 11.75
C PRO A 177 8.56 21.82 11.32
N GLY A 178 7.59 21.50 10.47
CA GLY A 178 6.61 22.48 9.96
C GLY A 178 7.11 23.39 8.83
N ALA A 179 8.28 23.13 8.24
CA ALA A 179 8.74 23.80 7.02
C ALA A 179 9.56 22.85 6.14
N GLU A 180 9.24 22.80 4.85
CA GLU A 180 9.78 21.81 3.94
C GLU A 180 10.84 22.41 3.01
N LEU A 181 11.82 21.59 2.64
CA LEU A 181 12.71 21.84 1.52
C LEU A 181 12.01 21.39 0.24
N LEU A 182 11.83 22.31 -0.71
CA LEU A 182 11.12 22.07 -1.96
C LEU A 182 12.11 21.91 -3.12
N LEU A 183 11.97 20.79 -3.85
CA LEU A 183 12.68 20.49 -5.10
C LEU A 183 11.67 20.40 -6.25
N PRO A 184 11.03 21.51 -6.66
CA PRO A 184 9.78 21.49 -7.41
C PRO A 184 9.93 21.11 -8.90
N ALA A 185 11.10 20.66 -9.35
CA ALA A 185 11.32 20.37 -10.77
C ALA A 185 10.51 19.15 -11.22
N GLU A 186 9.69 19.34 -12.25
CA GLU A 186 8.90 18.27 -12.89
C GLU A 186 9.65 17.66 -14.09
N THR A 187 10.61 18.42 -14.65
CA THR A 187 11.46 18.03 -15.78
C THR A 187 12.91 18.27 -15.45
N LEU A 188 13.72 17.22 -15.59
CA LEU A 188 15.11 17.17 -15.15
C LEU A 188 16.09 17.13 -16.32
N ALA A 189 17.34 17.45 -16.01
CA ALA A 189 18.48 17.34 -16.91
C ALA A 189 19.52 16.37 -16.30
N ASP A 190 20.49 15.94 -17.11
CA ASP A 190 21.43 14.91 -16.68
C ASP A 190 22.17 15.32 -15.40
N PHE A 191 22.30 14.39 -14.46
CA PHE A 191 23.00 14.59 -13.18
C PHE A 191 22.47 15.76 -12.32
N CYS A 192 21.27 16.32 -12.58
CA CYS A 192 20.89 17.60 -11.99
C CYS A 192 20.80 17.61 -10.46
N TYR A 193 20.46 16.49 -9.82
CA TYR A 193 20.44 16.30 -8.36
C TYR A 193 21.44 15.23 -7.89
N SER A 194 22.42 14.89 -8.72
CA SER A 194 23.38 13.84 -8.40
C SER A 194 24.16 14.14 -7.12
N SER A 195 24.22 13.15 -6.22
CA SER A 195 24.90 13.22 -4.92
C SER A 195 24.52 14.44 -4.07
N MET A 196 23.32 15.01 -4.27
CA MET A 196 22.94 16.28 -3.66
C MET A 196 22.97 16.22 -2.13
N PHE A 197 22.54 15.12 -1.52
CA PHE A 197 22.54 14.88 -0.09
C PHE A 197 23.45 13.71 0.33
N GLU A 198 24.36 13.27 -0.54
CA GLU A 198 25.29 12.18 -0.19
C GLU A 198 26.04 12.50 1.12
N GLY A 199 26.05 11.56 2.06
CA GLY A 199 26.71 11.69 3.37
C GLY A 199 25.97 12.56 4.40
N CYS A 200 24.73 12.98 4.16
CA CYS A 200 23.93 13.79 5.10
C CYS A 200 23.37 12.94 6.26
N THR A 201 24.24 12.54 7.18
CA THR A 201 23.92 11.58 8.26
C THR A 201 22.92 12.08 9.32
N SER A 202 22.68 13.39 9.44
CA SER A 202 21.63 13.95 10.33
C SER A 202 20.27 14.18 9.66
N LEU A 203 20.14 13.86 8.37
CA LEU A 203 18.87 13.96 7.66
C LEU A 203 17.97 12.77 8.03
N GLU A 204 16.98 13.00 8.89
CA GLU A 204 16.14 11.92 9.45
C GLU A 204 14.98 11.51 8.55
N THR A 205 14.36 12.46 7.84
CA THR A 205 13.19 12.21 6.99
C THR A 205 13.33 12.90 5.65
N VAL A 206 12.43 12.63 4.72
CA VAL A 206 12.20 13.50 3.56
C VAL A 206 10.69 13.61 3.35
N PRO A 207 10.17 14.77 2.93
CA PRO A 207 8.75 14.89 2.60
C PRO A 207 8.37 13.92 1.48
N GLU A 208 7.21 13.29 1.59
CA GLU A 208 6.70 12.31 0.63
C GLU A 208 6.65 12.88 -0.80
N ASP A 209 6.16 14.11 -0.94
CA ASP A 209 6.00 14.82 -2.22
C ASP A 209 7.26 15.61 -2.67
N MET A 210 8.42 15.40 -2.04
CA MET A 210 9.63 16.20 -2.30
C MET A 210 10.11 16.13 -3.76
N LEU A 211 9.90 15.01 -4.45
CA LEU A 211 10.44 14.71 -5.78
C LEU A 211 9.33 14.54 -6.84
N PRO A 212 8.77 15.63 -7.38
CA PRO A 212 7.60 15.57 -8.27
C PRO A 212 7.92 15.20 -9.73
N ALA A 213 9.19 14.93 -10.07
CA ALA A 213 9.62 14.77 -11.45
C ALA A 213 8.99 13.55 -12.13
N THR A 214 8.51 13.77 -13.36
CA THR A 214 7.98 12.71 -14.23
C THR A 214 8.74 12.62 -15.55
N ASN A 215 9.44 13.69 -15.94
CA ASN A 215 10.34 13.69 -17.11
C ASN A 215 11.78 13.62 -16.61
N LEU A 216 12.29 12.39 -16.51
CA LEU A 216 13.64 12.11 -16.03
C LEU A 216 14.67 12.18 -17.16
N ALA A 217 15.91 12.45 -16.76
CA ALA A 217 17.09 12.44 -17.61
C ALA A 217 18.15 11.52 -17.00
N ASP A 218 19.22 11.24 -17.74
CA ASP A 218 20.19 10.22 -17.31
C ASP A 218 20.90 10.68 -16.03
N TYR A 219 21.07 9.78 -15.07
CA TYR A 219 21.71 10.04 -13.77
C TYR A 219 21.10 11.18 -12.93
N CYS A 220 19.88 11.64 -13.24
CA CYS A 220 19.33 12.86 -12.64
C CYS A 220 19.25 12.84 -11.10
N TYR A 221 19.05 11.66 -10.47
CA TYR A 221 19.07 11.46 -9.01
C TYR A 221 20.17 10.49 -8.54
N TYR A 222 21.20 10.26 -9.36
CA TYR A 222 22.31 9.36 -9.05
C TYR A 222 22.94 9.65 -7.67
N CYS A 223 22.99 8.65 -6.79
CA CYS A 223 23.52 8.77 -5.42
C CYS A 223 22.89 9.87 -4.54
N MET A 224 21.68 10.36 -4.86
CA MET A 224 21.13 11.56 -4.22
C MET A 224 21.15 11.52 -2.68
N PHE A 225 20.82 10.37 -2.06
CA PHE A 225 20.82 10.16 -0.61
C PHE A 225 21.81 9.08 -0.17
N TYR A 226 22.85 8.83 -0.96
CA TYR A 226 23.87 7.82 -0.64
C TYR A 226 24.48 8.08 0.76
N GLY A 227 24.49 7.07 1.61
CA GLY A 227 25.09 7.13 2.95
C GLY A 227 24.36 8.03 3.94
N CYS A 228 23.10 8.41 3.69
CA CYS A 228 22.23 9.11 4.64
C CYS A 228 21.79 8.17 5.78
N THR A 229 22.72 7.82 6.66
CA THR A 229 22.49 6.80 7.72
C THR A 229 21.44 7.20 8.77
N GLY A 230 21.05 8.48 8.85
CA GLY A 230 19.95 8.93 9.72
C GLY A 230 18.56 8.78 9.11
N LEU A 231 18.45 8.54 7.79
CA LEU A 231 17.19 8.57 7.06
C LEU A 231 16.31 7.36 7.42
N THR A 232 15.10 7.59 7.93
CA THR A 232 14.15 6.55 8.34
C THR A 232 12.99 6.33 7.37
N GLY A 233 12.79 7.23 6.40
CA GLY A 233 11.75 7.13 5.38
C GLY A 233 12.20 7.71 4.04
N ALA A 234 11.58 7.25 2.95
CA ALA A 234 11.89 7.67 1.58
C ALA A 234 10.73 8.49 0.96
N PRO A 235 10.99 9.32 -0.07
CA PRO A 235 9.96 10.07 -0.78
C PRO A 235 9.28 9.19 -1.86
N GLU A 236 8.10 9.59 -2.33
CA GLU A 236 7.49 8.97 -3.52
C GLU A 236 8.25 9.36 -4.80
N LEU A 237 8.39 8.42 -5.75
CA LEU A 237 8.97 8.68 -7.06
C LEU A 237 7.88 8.59 -8.14
N ARG A 238 7.59 9.67 -8.86
CA ARG A 238 6.37 9.75 -9.70
C ARG A 238 6.51 9.24 -11.13
N ALA A 239 7.73 8.94 -11.59
CA ALA A 239 7.99 8.62 -12.99
C ALA A 239 7.59 7.18 -13.35
N THR A 240 6.74 7.03 -14.37
CA THR A 240 6.34 5.69 -14.88
C THR A 240 7.23 5.19 -16.02
N THR A 241 8.06 6.08 -16.58
CA THR A 241 9.08 5.80 -17.61
C THR A 241 10.42 6.34 -17.12
N LEU A 242 11.44 5.48 -17.10
CA LEU A 242 12.73 5.80 -16.51
C LEU A 242 13.80 6.12 -17.55
N ALA A 243 14.81 6.85 -17.10
CA ALA A 243 16.02 7.17 -17.84
C ALA A 243 17.21 6.34 -17.31
N VAL A 244 18.31 6.32 -18.05
CA VAL A 244 19.47 5.49 -17.73
C VAL A 244 20.10 5.98 -16.42
N HIS A 245 20.38 5.07 -15.48
CA HIS A 245 20.94 5.39 -14.15
C HIS A 245 20.16 6.43 -13.32
N CYS A 246 18.89 6.71 -13.63
CA CYS A 246 18.19 7.85 -13.03
C CYS A 246 18.05 7.80 -11.50
N TYR A 247 17.88 6.60 -10.90
CA TYR A 247 17.80 6.38 -9.46
C TYR A 247 18.89 5.43 -8.94
N ASP A 248 19.97 5.26 -9.71
CA ASP A 248 21.08 4.40 -9.33
C ASP A 248 21.71 4.88 -8.00
N SER A 249 21.87 3.92 -7.08
CA SER A 249 22.48 4.09 -5.76
C SER A 249 21.82 5.17 -4.90
N MET A 250 20.56 5.53 -5.21
CA MET A 250 19.89 6.68 -4.59
C MET A 250 19.83 6.62 -3.07
N PHE A 251 19.60 5.43 -2.48
CA PHE A 251 19.54 5.19 -1.03
C PHE A 251 20.60 4.18 -0.56
N GLU A 252 21.66 3.95 -1.33
CA GLU A 252 22.71 3.02 -0.92
C GLU A 252 23.29 3.45 0.44
N GLY A 253 23.39 2.52 1.39
CA GLY A 253 23.96 2.76 2.71
C GLY A 253 23.05 3.53 3.69
N CYS A 254 21.77 3.75 3.38
CA CYS A 254 20.79 4.30 4.32
C CYS A 254 20.41 3.27 5.39
N THR A 255 21.29 3.02 6.35
CA THR A 255 21.15 1.89 7.29
C THR A 255 19.97 1.98 8.26
N SER A 256 19.39 3.17 8.46
CA SER A 256 18.23 3.37 9.34
C SER A 256 16.89 3.41 8.58
N LEU A 257 16.89 3.19 7.27
CA LEU A 257 15.66 3.18 6.47
C LEU A 257 14.87 1.90 6.77
N GLU A 258 13.76 2.03 7.50
CA GLU A 258 12.96 0.88 7.98
C GLU A 258 11.83 0.51 7.01
N THR A 259 11.14 1.52 6.48
CA THR A 259 9.98 1.34 5.60
C THR A 259 10.03 2.33 4.44
N VAL A 260 9.49 1.92 3.30
CA VAL A 260 9.21 2.78 2.15
C VAL A 260 7.74 2.64 1.76
N PRO A 261 7.12 3.64 1.10
CA PRO A 261 5.77 3.49 0.54
C PRO A 261 5.71 2.29 -0.42
N GLU A 262 4.61 1.52 -0.38
CA GLU A 262 4.44 0.30 -1.20
C GLU A 262 4.51 0.63 -2.70
N ASP A 263 3.87 1.74 -3.07
CA ASP A 263 3.72 2.30 -4.41
C ASP A 263 4.80 3.34 -4.77
N MET A 264 5.90 3.38 -4.00
CA MET A 264 7.03 4.31 -4.22
C MET A 264 7.64 4.22 -5.63
N LEU A 265 7.62 3.05 -6.27
CA LEU A 265 8.27 2.77 -7.56
C LEU A 265 7.26 2.44 -8.68
N PRO A 266 6.51 3.41 -9.23
CA PRO A 266 5.40 3.16 -10.18
C PRO A 266 5.86 2.82 -11.61
N ALA A 267 7.16 2.66 -11.85
CA ALA A 267 7.71 2.52 -13.19
C ALA A 267 7.43 1.17 -13.84
N THR A 268 6.70 1.19 -14.96
CA THR A 268 6.46 0.01 -15.80
C THR A 268 7.38 -0.03 -17.02
N THR A 269 8.00 1.09 -17.39
CA THR A 269 8.99 1.18 -18.47
C THR A 269 10.37 1.50 -17.91
N LEU A 270 11.19 0.47 -17.75
CA LEU A 270 12.55 0.58 -17.21
C LEU A 270 13.59 0.99 -18.27
N ALA A 271 14.74 1.46 -17.79
CA ALA A 271 15.95 1.74 -18.56
C ALA A 271 17.15 1.00 -17.95
N GLU A 272 18.27 0.98 -18.68
CA GLU A 272 19.54 0.40 -18.21
C GLU A 272 19.96 1.04 -16.87
N CYS A 273 20.33 0.18 -15.90
CA CYS A 273 20.79 0.56 -14.56
C CYS A 273 19.85 1.50 -13.78
N CYS A 274 18.57 1.64 -14.15
CA CYS A 274 17.72 2.70 -13.59
C CYS A 274 17.52 2.62 -12.07
N TYR A 275 17.60 1.43 -11.46
CA TYR A 275 17.57 1.21 -10.02
C TYR A 275 18.76 0.37 -9.52
N ASP A 276 19.88 0.37 -10.25
CA ASP A 276 21.09 -0.35 -9.82
C ASP A 276 21.50 0.13 -8.42
N CYS A 277 21.82 -0.80 -7.52
CA CYS A 277 22.22 -0.55 -6.14
C CYS A 277 21.26 0.33 -5.30
N MET A 278 20.02 0.59 -5.74
CA MET A 278 19.17 1.65 -5.18
C MET A 278 19.03 1.59 -3.64
N PHE A 279 18.84 0.40 -3.06
CA PHE A 279 18.73 0.18 -1.62
C PHE A 279 19.88 -0.67 -1.06
N TYR A 280 21.01 -0.74 -1.75
CA TYR A 280 22.16 -1.54 -1.31
C TYR A 280 22.53 -1.19 0.14
N GLY A 281 22.62 -2.19 1.02
CA GLY A 281 23.03 -2.01 2.40
C GLY A 281 22.01 -1.32 3.32
N CYS A 282 20.74 -1.16 2.91
CA CYS A 282 19.65 -0.70 3.78
C CYS A 282 19.26 -1.79 4.80
N ALA A 283 20.11 -2.02 5.79
CA ALA A 283 20.03 -3.19 6.68
C ALA A 283 18.74 -3.27 7.52
N SER A 284 18.06 -2.14 7.77
CA SER A 284 16.83 -2.06 8.57
C SER A 284 15.54 -2.20 7.75
N LEU A 285 15.63 -2.20 6.41
CA LEU A 285 14.47 -2.25 5.53
C LEU A 285 13.75 -3.59 5.67
N THR A 286 12.48 -3.59 6.11
CA THR A 286 11.71 -4.83 6.33
C THR A 286 10.82 -5.23 5.16
N GLY A 287 10.36 -4.27 4.36
CA GLY A 287 9.53 -4.47 3.18
C GLY A 287 10.08 -3.71 1.97
N ALA A 288 10.06 -4.35 0.80
CA ALA A 288 10.41 -3.71 -0.45
C ALA A 288 9.19 -3.01 -1.06
N PRO A 289 9.38 -1.93 -1.84
CA PRO A 289 8.30 -1.39 -2.68
C PRO A 289 7.94 -2.39 -3.78
N GLU A 290 6.72 -2.32 -4.31
CA GLU A 290 6.32 -3.12 -5.47
C GLU A 290 7.19 -2.78 -6.68
N LEU A 291 7.59 -3.80 -7.45
CA LEU A 291 8.33 -3.65 -8.70
C LEU A 291 7.43 -4.00 -9.90
N PRO A 292 6.70 -3.01 -10.49
CA PRO A 292 5.58 -3.29 -11.38
C PRO A 292 5.97 -3.59 -12.84
N ALA A 293 7.24 -3.39 -13.22
CA ALA A 293 7.69 -3.64 -14.59
C ALA A 293 7.66 -5.13 -14.96
N THR A 294 6.97 -5.46 -16.05
CA THR A 294 6.87 -6.85 -16.55
C THR A 294 8.07 -7.28 -17.39
N THR A 295 8.87 -6.33 -17.87
CA THR A 295 10.06 -6.55 -18.71
C THR A 295 11.23 -5.77 -18.14
N LEU A 296 12.30 -6.48 -17.78
CA LEU A 296 13.50 -5.89 -17.22
C LEU A 296 14.45 -5.35 -18.29
N LYS A 297 15.38 -4.50 -17.84
CA LYS A 297 16.47 -3.95 -18.64
C LYS A 297 17.81 -4.32 -18.03
N ASP A 298 18.86 -4.15 -18.82
CA ASP A 298 20.22 -4.51 -18.42
C ASP A 298 20.55 -3.82 -17.09
N PHE A 299 20.99 -4.61 -16.11
CA PHE A 299 21.36 -4.17 -14.76
C PHE A 299 20.28 -3.40 -13.97
N CYS A 300 19.00 -3.40 -14.40
CA CYS A 300 18.02 -2.47 -13.83
C CYS A 300 17.73 -2.67 -12.33
N TYR A 301 17.79 -3.91 -11.83
CA TYR A 301 17.67 -4.25 -10.41
C TYR A 301 18.97 -4.88 -9.87
N SER A 302 20.10 -4.70 -10.56
CA SER A 302 21.40 -5.19 -10.11
C SER A 302 21.68 -4.67 -8.70
N PHE A 303 22.07 -5.57 -7.79
CA PHE A 303 22.36 -5.32 -6.38
C PHE A 303 21.31 -4.52 -5.58
N MET A 304 20.08 -4.37 -6.09
CA MET A 304 19.11 -3.39 -5.60
C MET A 304 18.85 -3.48 -4.09
N PHE A 305 18.73 -4.69 -3.54
CA PHE A 305 18.50 -4.94 -2.11
C PHE A 305 19.64 -5.74 -1.45
N LYS A 306 20.83 -5.72 -2.05
CA LYS A 306 21.96 -6.49 -1.51
C LYS A 306 22.32 -5.97 -0.12
N GLY A 307 22.35 -6.86 0.87
CA GLY A 307 22.66 -6.51 2.25
C GLY A 307 21.50 -5.91 3.05
N CYS A 308 20.27 -5.89 2.52
CA CYS A 308 19.06 -5.55 3.29
C CYS A 308 18.68 -6.69 4.24
N ALA A 309 19.44 -6.85 5.32
CA ALA A 309 19.41 -8.03 6.19
C ALA A 309 18.04 -8.31 6.85
N SER A 310 17.19 -7.30 6.99
CA SER A 310 15.84 -7.42 7.58
C SER A 310 14.73 -7.64 6.55
N LEU A 311 15.03 -7.53 5.26
CA LEU A 311 14.06 -7.62 4.18
C LEU A 311 13.57 -9.06 4.04
N ASN A 312 12.25 -9.26 4.15
CA ASN A 312 11.63 -10.58 4.14
C ASN A 312 10.40 -10.68 3.22
N ASN A 313 10.08 -9.63 2.46
CA ASN A 313 9.00 -9.65 1.48
C ASN A 313 9.39 -8.84 0.25
N VAL A 314 9.20 -9.40 -0.94
CA VAL A 314 9.37 -8.71 -2.23
C VAL A 314 8.27 -9.12 -3.21
N THR A 315 7.64 -8.14 -3.83
CA THR A 315 6.73 -8.32 -4.97
C THR A 315 7.40 -7.82 -6.25
N CYS A 316 7.63 -8.72 -7.21
CA CYS A 316 8.24 -8.40 -8.50
C CYS A 316 7.44 -8.98 -9.66
N LEU A 317 6.89 -8.11 -10.50
CA LEU A 317 5.96 -8.48 -11.56
C LEU A 317 6.63 -8.93 -12.86
N ALA A 318 7.96 -8.94 -12.88
CA ALA A 318 8.74 -9.24 -14.06
C ALA A 318 8.46 -10.66 -14.59
N THR A 319 8.07 -10.71 -15.86
CA THR A 319 7.89 -11.95 -16.63
C THR A 319 9.00 -12.17 -17.66
N ASP A 320 9.66 -11.09 -18.09
CA ASP A 320 10.84 -11.13 -18.94
C ASP A 320 12.04 -10.57 -18.16
N ILE A 321 12.90 -11.50 -17.73
CA ILE A 321 14.16 -11.24 -17.01
C ILE A 321 15.38 -11.67 -17.86
N SER A 322 15.23 -11.66 -19.19
CA SER A 322 16.28 -12.10 -20.12
C SER A 322 17.39 -11.06 -20.35
N ALA A 323 17.20 -9.85 -19.84
CA ALA A 323 18.15 -8.75 -19.93
C ALA A 323 19.45 -9.05 -19.14
N GLU A 324 20.56 -8.46 -19.59
CA GLU A 324 21.89 -8.74 -19.04
C GLU A 324 21.96 -8.33 -17.56
N GLU A 325 22.31 -9.28 -16.68
CA GLU A 325 22.57 -9.05 -15.25
C GLU A 325 21.44 -8.27 -14.53
N CYS A 326 20.21 -8.32 -15.05
CA CYS A 326 19.12 -7.45 -14.58
C CYS A 326 18.72 -7.65 -13.12
N THR A 327 18.98 -8.83 -12.54
CA THR A 327 18.77 -9.17 -11.12
C THR A 327 20.07 -9.65 -10.44
N SER A 328 21.23 -9.23 -10.95
CA SER A 328 22.53 -9.68 -10.43
C SER A 328 22.69 -9.39 -8.93
N SER A 329 22.83 -10.43 -8.11
CA SER A 329 22.99 -10.32 -6.64
C SER A 329 21.92 -9.46 -5.93
N TRP A 330 20.75 -9.26 -6.53
CA TRP A 330 19.78 -8.26 -6.09
C TRP A 330 19.21 -8.51 -4.69
N LEU A 331 19.01 -9.77 -4.30
CA LEU A 331 18.55 -10.21 -2.97
C LEU A 331 19.66 -10.88 -2.15
N TYR A 332 20.93 -10.64 -2.49
CA TYR A 332 22.02 -11.26 -1.76
C TYR A 332 22.15 -10.66 -0.34
N GLY A 333 22.06 -11.49 0.69
CA GLY A 333 22.22 -11.06 2.08
C GLY A 333 20.96 -10.48 2.74
N VAL A 334 19.77 -10.79 2.18
CA VAL A 334 18.46 -10.54 2.82
C VAL A 334 18.13 -11.59 3.89
N ALA A 335 16.95 -11.51 4.52
CA ALA A 335 16.53 -12.48 5.53
C ALA A 335 16.50 -13.92 5.00
N ASN A 336 16.80 -14.89 5.88
CA ASN A 336 16.87 -16.31 5.50
C ASN A 336 15.52 -16.93 5.08
N SER A 337 14.41 -16.34 5.52
CA SER A 337 13.04 -16.71 5.18
C SER A 337 12.27 -15.46 4.80
N GLY A 338 11.31 -15.61 3.89
CA GLY A 338 10.51 -14.50 3.39
C GLY A 338 9.52 -14.94 2.32
N GLU A 339 8.75 -13.99 1.82
CA GLU A 339 7.69 -14.18 0.84
C GLU A 339 8.07 -13.48 -0.48
N PHE A 340 7.98 -14.20 -1.59
CA PHE A 340 8.23 -13.67 -2.93
C PHE A 340 6.99 -13.78 -3.80
N TYR A 341 6.48 -12.66 -4.29
CA TYR A 341 5.29 -12.62 -5.16
C TYR A 341 5.69 -12.22 -6.58
N CYS A 342 5.20 -12.95 -7.59
CA CYS A 342 5.49 -12.63 -9.00
C CYS A 342 4.38 -13.05 -9.96
N ASN A 343 4.33 -12.44 -11.15
CA ASN A 343 3.31 -12.79 -12.15
C ASN A 343 3.48 -14.21 -12.74
N SER A 344 4.71 -14.71 -12.79
CA SER A 344 5.00 -16.05 -13.29
C SER A 344 6.36 -16.52 -12.81
N LEU A 345 6.42 -17.73 -12.26
CA LEU A 345 7.67 -18.45 -12.03
C LEU A 345 8.02 -19.22 -13.31
N ASN A 346 8.82 -18.61 -14.19
CA ASN A 346 9.40 -19.29 -15.34
C ASN A 346 10.77 -19.91 -14.99
N ASP A 347 11.33 -20.71 -15.90
CA ASP A 347 12.66 -21.32 -15.73
C ASP A 347 13.80 -20.29 -15.60
N ASP A 348 13.56 -19.02 -15.93
CA ASP A 348 14.55 -17.95 -15.87
C ASP A 348 14.79 -17.48 -14.42
N TRP A 349 13.81 -17.65 -13.52
CA TRP A 349 13.96 -17.36 -12.09
C TRP A 349 14.81 -18.44 -11.42
N SER A 350 16.13 -18.32 -11.54
CA SER A 350 17.07 -19.25 -10.89
C SER A 350 17.08 -19.08 -9.37
N SER A 351 17.20 -20.18 -8.61
CA SER A 351 17.52 -20.09 -7.18
C SER A 351 18.98 -19.71 -6.98
N GLY A 352 19.29 -18.75 -6.10
CA GLY A 352 20.67 -18.39 -5.76
C GLY A 352 20.92 -16.88 -5.77
N ALA A 353 22.19 -16.49 -5.94
CA ALA A 353 22.60 -15.08 -5.80
C ALA A 353 21.83 -14.12 -6.72
N ASN A 354 21.48 -14.56 -7.93
CA ASN A 354 20.85 -13.71 -8.95
C ASN A 354 19.33 -13.88 -9.05
N GLY A 355 18.70 -14.67 -8.17
CA GLY A 355 17.26 -14.86 -8.20
C GLY A 355 16.68 -14.96 -6.80
N ILE A 356 15.76 -15.89 -6.58
CA ILE A 356 15.00 -15.95 -5.33
C ILE A 356 15.83 -16.70 -4.25
N PRO A 357 15.93 -16.18 -3.02
CA PRO A 357 16.61 -16.88 -1.93
C PRO A 357 15.97 -18.25 -1.65
N ALA A 358 16.78 -19.29 -1.45
CA ALA A 358 16.30 -20.67 -1.35
C ALA A 358 15.38 -20.97 -0.14
N GLY A 359 15.38 -20.11 0.88
CA GLY A 359 14.51 -20.24 2.06
C GLY A 359 13.21 -19.45 1.97
N TRP A 360 12.93 -18.80 0.83
CA TRP A 360 11.72 -18.00 0.63
C TRP A 360 10.60 -18.83 0.00
N THR A 361 9.37 -18.56 0.43
CA THR A 361 8.15 -19.08 -0.18
C THR A 361 7.82 -18.26 -1.41
N THR A 362 7.46 -18.91 -2.51
CA THR A 362 7.11 -18.23 -3.76
C THR A 362 5.63 -18.33 -4.07
N HIS A 363 5.06 -17.21 -4.50
CA HIS A 363 3.66 -17.06 -4.87
C HIS A 363 3.57 -16.54 -6.29
N THR A 364 2.83 -17.26 -7.13
CA THR A 364 2.41 -16.72 -8.43
C THR A 364 1.14 -15.91 -8.27
N LEU A 365 1.18 -14.66 -8.68
CA LEU A 365 0.04 -13.76 -8.73
C LEU A 365 -0.99 -14.32 -9.71
N PRO A 366 -2.24 -14.49 -9.28
CA PRO A 366 -3.25 -15.12 -10.11
C PRO A 366 -3.74 -14.20 -11.22
N THR A 367 -3.29 -14.48 -12.43
CA THR A 367 -3.70 -13.79 -13.67
C THR A 367 -5.07 -14.24 -14.18
N THR A 368 -5.65 -15.29 -13.60
CA THR A 368 -7.02 -15.71 -13.95
C THR A 368 -8.01 -14.81 -13.22
N PRO A 369 -8.86 -14.05 -13.92
CA PRO A 369 -9.90 -13.22 -13.29
C PRO A 369 -10.97 -14.09 -12.62
N LEU A 370 -11.84 -13.48 -11.82
CA LEU A 370 -13.00 -14.17 -11.25
C LEU A 370 -13.80 -14.88 -12.34
N THR A 371 -13.88 -16.21 -12.23
CA THR A 371 -14.41 -17.07 -13.27
C THR A 371 -15.39 -18.09 -12.71
N LEU A 372 -16.50 -18.27 -13.43
CA LEU A 372 -17.45 -19.36 -13.19
C LEU A 372 -17.45 -20.30 -14.39
N GLU A 373 -17.32 -21.62 -14.13
CA GLU A 373 -17.34 -22.66 -15.15
C GLU A 373 -18.53 -23.60 -14.92
N ALA A 374 -19.34 -23.82 -15.97
CA ALA A 374 -20.50 -24.68 -15.90
C ALA A 374 -20.10 -26.16 -15.81
N VAL A 375 -20.69 -26.88 -14.86
CA VAL A 375 -20.53 -28.34 -14.74
C VAL A 375 -21.41 -29.06 -15.76
N ASN A 376 -22.64 -28.57 -15.94
CA ASN A 376 -23.67 -29.18 -16.76
C ASN A 376 -23.98 -28.32 -18.00
N ASN A 377 -24.67 -28.92 -18.97
CA ASN A 377 -25.18 -28.16 -20.11
C ASN A 377 -26.40 -27.32 -19.70
N ASN A 378 -26.54 -26.15 -20.32
CA ASN A 378 -27.62 -25.19 -20.08
C ASN A 378 -27.60 -24.56 -18.68
N THR A 379 -26.47 -24.61 -17.97
CA THR A 379 -26.26 -23.85 -16.73
C THR A 379 -26.33 -22.36 -17.05
N THR A 380 -27.07 -21.59 -16.25
CA THR A 380 -27.10 -20.14 -16.34
C THR A 380 -26.37 -19.49 -15.18
N VAL A 381 -25.44 -18.59 -15.51
CA VAL A 381 -24.79 -17.70 -14.56
C VAL A 381 -25.45 -16.33 -14.69
N THR A 382 -25.99 -15.82 -13.59
CA THR A 382 -26.57 -14.48 -13.53
C THR A 382 -25.70 -13.57 -12.68
N PHE A 383 -25.27 -12.44 -13.24
CA PHE A 383 -24.62 -11.36 -12.50
C PHE A 383 -25.59 -10.17 -12.44
N THR A 384 -26.00 -9.81 -11.22
CA THR A 384 -26.76 -8.59 -10.95
C THR A 384 -25.78 -7.51 -10.49
N ASN A 385 -25.63 -6.44 -11.27
CA ASN A 385 -24.70 -5.36 -10.98
C ASN A 385 -25.38 -4.22 -10.22
N LYS A 386 -24.90 -3.93 -9.01
CA LYS A 386 -25.30 -2.77 -8.20
C LYS A 386 -24.16 -1.80 -7.94
N ALA A 387 -22.98 -2.06 -8.49
CA ALA A 387 -21.89 -1.08 -8.50
C ALA A 387 -22.29 0.18 -9.29
N SER A 388 -21.62 1.29 -8.99
CA SER A 388 -21.85 2.58 -9.65
C SER A 388 -21.41 2.58 -11.11
N GLY A 389 -20.39 1.81 -11.45
CA GLY A 389 -19.88 1.63 -12.80
C GLY A 389 -20.39 0.35 -13.47
N VAL A 390 -19.73 0.00 -14.56
CA VAL A 390 -20.06 -1.16 -15.38
C VAL A 390 -19.30 -2.39 -14.90
N VAL A 391 -19.87 -3.57 -15.16
CA VAL A 391 -19.17 -4.86 -15.06
C VAL A 391 -19.06 -5.41 -16.47
N LYS A 392 -17.89 -5.89 -16.84
CA LYS A 392 -17.66 -6.55 -18.13
C LYS A 392 -17.57 -8.05 -17.90
N TYR A 393 -17.93 -8.82 -18.92
CA TYR A 393 -17.72 -10.26 -18.89
C TYR A 393 -17.39 -10.80 -20.27
N LYS A 394 -16.75 -11.96 -20.34
CA LYS A 394 -16.57 -12.70 -21.59
C LYS A 394 -16.79 -14.19 -21.34
N VAL A 395 -17.36 -14.87 -22.33
CA VAL A 395 -17.53 -16.33 -22.30
C VAL A 395 -16.36 -16.96 -23.05
N ASN A 396 -15.60 -17.81 -22.37
CA ASN A 396 -14.31 -18.32 -22.84
C ASN A 396 -13.41 -17.16 -23.33
N ASP A 397 -12.87 -17.27 -24.54
CA ASP A 397 -12.07 -16.23 -25.20
C ASP A 397 -12.91 -15.42 -26.22
N GLY A 398 -14.21 -15.34 -26.00
CA GLY A 398 -15.13 -14.58 -26.83
C GLY A 398 -15.07 -13.07 -26.62
N GLU A 399 -15.90 -12.35 -27.38
CA GLU A 399 -16.04 -10.89 -27.30
C GLU A 399 -16.51 -10.43 -25.93
N MET A 400 -15.93 -9.32 -25.47
CA MET A 400 -16.28 -8.71 -24.19
C MET A 400 -17.67 -8.08 -24.25
N GLN A 401 -18.50 -8.39 -23.26
CA GLN A 401 -19.85 -7.89 -23.07
C GLN A 401 -19.90 -7.00 -21.82
N THR A 402 -20.96 -6.20 -21.68
CA THR A 402 -21.09 -5.22 -20.59
C THR A 402 -22.43 -5.33 -19.89
N ILE A 403 -22.40 -5.23 -18.57
CA ILE A 403 -23.52 -5.11 -17.65
C ILE A 403 -23.50 -3.68 -17.11
N ALA A 404 -24.49 -2.88 -17.48
CA ALA A 404 -24.61 -1.51 -16.99
C ALA A 404 -24.79 -1.47 -15.46
N SER A 405 -24.49 -0.33 -14.83
CA SER A 405 -24.86 -0.08 -13.44
C SER A 405 -26.36 -0.31 -13.24
N ASN A 406 -26.72 -0.96 -12.13
CA ASN A 406 -28.09 -1.39 -11.81
C ASN A 406 -28.72 -2.39 -12.81
N GLY A 407 -27.93 -2.91 -13.76
CA GLY A 407 -28.34 -3.92 -14.72
C GLY A 407 -28.10 -5.35 -14.24
N SER A 408 -28.49 -6.31 -15.07
CA SER A 408 -28.20 -7.73 -14.86
C SER A 408 -27.94 -8.42 -16.19
N ALA A 409 -27.07 -9.43 -16.20
CA ALA A 409 -26.91 -10.34 -17.33
C ALA A 409 -27.13 -11.78 -16.89
N THR A 410 -27.83 -12.56 -17.72
CA THR A 410 -28.01 -14.01 -17.57
C THR A 410 -27.33 -14.70 -18.74
N ILE A 411 -26.38 -15.57 -18.43
CA ILE A 411 -25.41 -16.13 -19.37
C ILE A 411 -25.59 -17.64 -19.38
N THR A 412 -26.10 -18.19 -20.48
CA THR A 412 -26.28 -19.65 -20.63
C THR A 412 -25.00 -20.29 -21.15
N LEU A 413 -24.50 -21.29 -20.43
CA LEU A 413 -23.26 -22.00 -20.69
C LEU A 413 -23.54 -23.48 -20.98
N SER A 414 -22.79 -24.04 -21.92
CA SER A 414 -22.63 -25.49 -22.07
C SER A 414 -21.60 -26.00 -21.06
N ALA A 415 -21.59 -27.31 -20.82
CA ALA A 415 -20.63 -27.92 -19.90
C ALA A 415 -19.19 -27.53 -20.27
N HIS A 416 -18.39 -27.20 -19.25
CA HIS A 416 -17.01 -26.71 -19.34
C HIS A 416 -16.82 -25.33 -19.98
N GLN A 417 -17.89 -24.66 -20.42
CA GLN A 417 -17.76 -23.26 -20.78
C GLN A 417 -17.60 -22.42 -19.52
N LYS A 418 -16.74 -21.41 -19.62
CA LYS A 418 -16.43 -20.49 -18.54
C LYS A 418 -16.87 -19.07 -18.87
N VAL A 419 -17.26 -18.32 -17.85
CA VAL A 419 -17.47 -16.88 -17.93
C VAL A 419 -16.55 -16.20 -16.93
N SER A 420 -15.79 -15.20 -17.40
CA SER A 420 -14.90 -14.40 -16.57
C SER A 420 -15.45 -12.98 -16.44
N PHE A 421 -15.36 -12.40 -15.24
CA PHE A 421 -15.89 -11.08 -14.91
C PHE A 421 -14.77 -10.07 -14.61
N PHE A 422 -14.98 -8.85 -15.06
CA PHE A 422 -14.08 -7.72 -14.89
C PHE A 422 -14.84 -6.47 -14.47
N GLY A 423 -14.20 -5.57 -13.74
CA GLY A 423 -14.76 -4.30 -13.35
C GLY A 423 -13.66 -3.31 -12.96
N ASP A 424 -14.06 -2.05 -12.83
CA ASP A 424 -13.20 -0.97 -12.34
C ASP A 424 -13.98 -0.24 -11.22
N ASN A 425 -14.48 -1.01 -10.24
CA ASN A 425 -15.37 -0.49 -9.20
C ASN A 425 -14.83 -0.85 -7.81
N ALA A 426 -14.70 0.14 -6.93
CA ALA A 426 -14.25 -0.10 -5.57
C ALA A 426 -15.30 -0.77 -4.66
N ARG A 427 -16.59 -0.75 -5.06
CA ARG A 427 -17.70 -1.27 -4.24
C ARG A 427 -18.77 -1.98 -5.04
N TYR A 428 -19.12 -3.20 -4.61
CA TYR A 428 -20.19 -4.02 -5.17
C TYR A 428 -21.36 -4.27 -4.21
N GLY A 429 -21.16 -4.14 -2.90
CA GLY A 429 -22.15 -4.42 -1.88
C GLY A 429 -22.79 -3.19 -1.23
N ALA A 430 -23.69 -3.43 -0.30
CA ALA A 430 -24.28 -2.47 0.62
C ALA A 430 -24.79 -3.20 1.87
N SER A 431 -25.11 -2.44 2.93
CA SER A 431 -25.72 -2.99 4.15
C SER A 431 -27.07 -3.66 3.95
N ASN A 432 -27.74 -3.42 2.80
CA ASN A 432 -28.97 -4.09 2.43
C ASN A 432 -28.84 -4.91 1.13
N ILE A 433 -29.42 -6.11 1.17
CA ILE A 433 -29.33 -7.11 0.09
C ILE A 433 -29.79 -6.57 -1.28
N PRO A 434 -30.91 -5.82 -1.42
CA PRO A 434 -31.37 -5.38 -2.74
C PRO A 434 -30.43 -4.40 -3.47
N ASN A 435 -29.51 -3.77 -2.75
CA ASN A 435 -28.51 -2.85 -3.30
C ASN A 435 -27.11 -3.47 -3.38
N SER A 436 -26.98 -4.77 -3.11
CA SER A 436 -25.73 -5.49 -3.30
C SER A 436 -25.72 -6.20 -4.66
N SER A 437 -24.55 -6.23 -5.29
CA SER A 437 -24.32 -7.05 -6.48
C SER A 437 -24.32 -8.52 -6.07
N ASN A 438 -24.71 -9.40 -6.98
CA ASN A 438 -24.82 -10.81 -6.68
C ASN A 438 -24.56 -11.67 -7.92
N ILE A 439 -23.88 -12.79 -7.73
CA ILE A 439 -23.62 -13.83 -8.73
C ILE A 439 -24.35 -15.10 -8.31
N ALA A 440 -25.27 -15.55 -9.16
CA ALA A 440 -26.07 -16.74 -8.95
C ALA A 440 -25.86 -17.77 -10.07
N CYS A 441 -25.85 -19.05 -9.70
CA CYS A 441 -25.96 -20.16 -10.64
C CYS A 441 -27.25 -20.93 -10.39
N ASP A 442 -27.96 -21.31 -11.45
CA ASP A 442 -29.15 -22.16 -11.36
C ASP A 442 -28.84 -23.65 -11.21
N GLU A 443 -27.69 -24.07 -11.74
CA GLU A 443 -27.13 -25.43 -11.71
C GLU A 443 -25.67 -25.38 -11.25
N GLU A 444 -25.06 -26.53 -10.97
CA GLU A 444 -23.68 -26.58 -10.45
C GLU A 444 -22.67 -25.79 -11.31
N CYS A 445 -21.92 -24.91 -10.64
CA CYS A 445 -20.85 -24.09 -11.19
C CYS A 445 -19.57 -24.24 -10.36
N TYR A 446 -18.43 -24.36 -11.03
CA TYR A 446 -17.14 -24.12 -10.40
C TYR A 446 -16.86 -22.63 -10.28
N VAL A 447 -16.34 -22.16 -9.15
CA VAL A 447 -15.85 -20.79 -8.96
C VAL A 447 -14.35 -20.79 -8.64
N TYR A 448 -13.58 -19.96 -9.33
CA TYR A 448 -12.12 -19.84 -9.18
C TYR A 448 -11.60 -18.53 -9.81
N GLY A 449 -10.30 -18.25 -9.66
CA GLY A 449 -9.64 -17.03 -10.13
C GLY A 449 -9.60 -15.94 -9.08
N ASN A 450 -9.09 -14.77 -9.45
CA ASN A 450 -8.87 -13.63 -8.58
C ASN A 450 -10.08 -12.69 -8.56
N ILE A 451 -10.67 -12.49 -7.38
CA ILE A 451 -11.82 -11.60 -7.23
C ILE A 451 -11.50 -10.14 -7.54
N MET A 452 -10.23 -9.74 -7.42
CA MET A 452 -9.78 -8.37 -7.68
C MET A 452 -9.98 -7.93 -9.12
N SER A 453 -10.23 -8.87 -10.05
CA SER A 453 -10.60 -8.52 -11.43
C SER A 453 -11.86 -7.65 -11.52
N LEU A 454 -12.68 -7.63 -10.46
CA LEU A 454 -13.82 -6.73 -10.32
C LEU A 454 -13.42 -5.32 -9.82
N ILE A 455 -12.35 -5.19 -9.02
CA ILE A 455 -11.87 -3.89 -8.54
C ILE A 455 -11.09 -3.16 -9.63
N LYS A 456 -10.21 -3.87 -10.33
CA LYS A 456 -9.48 -3.38 -11.51
C LYS A 456 -9.59 -4.37 -12.66
N SER A 457 -9.82 -3.88 -13.87
CA SER A 457 -9.94 -4.74 -15.04
C SER A 457 -8.58 -5.17 -15.62
N GLU A 458 -7.53 -4.42 -15.32
CA GLU A 458 -6.13 -4.68 -15.67
C GLU A 458 -5.25 -4.50 -14.42
N GLY A 459 -4.19 -5.30 -14.27
CA GLY A 459 -3.30 -5.25 -13.10
C GLY A 459 -3.93 -5.75 -11.80
N PHE A 460 -5.08 -6.43 -11.86
CA PHE A 460 -5.80 -6.91 -10.67
C PHE A 460 -5.03 -7.96 -9.88
N GLU A 461 -4.09 -8.63 -10.53
CA GLU A 461 -3.17 -9.59 -9.93
C GLU A 461 -2.34 -8.98 -8.78
N ASN A 462 -2.14 -7.66 -8.80
CA ASN A 462 -1.35 -6.92 -7.80
C ASN A 462 -2.20 -6.37 -6.66
N GLU A 463 -3.53 -6.31 -6.79
CA GLU A 463 -4.34 -5.63 -5.79
C GLU A 463 -4.36 -6.40 -4.46
N ARG A 464 -3.87 -5.75 -3.41
CA ARG A 464 -3.81 -6.25 -2.03
C ARG A 464 -4.65 -5.47 -1.04
N THR A 465 -5.30 -4.40 -1.47
CA THR A 465 -6.04 -3.53 -0.57
C THR A 465 -7.46 -3.30 -1.04
N LEU A 466 -8.41 -3.44 -0.11
CA LEU A 466 -9.77 -3.00 -0.28
C LEU A 466 -9.97 -1.72 0.53
N THR A 467 -10.17 -0.61 -0.17
CA THR A 467 -10.25 0.72 0.44
C THR A 467 -11.68 1.14 0.78
N GLU A 468 -12.69 0.52 0.17
CA GLU A 468 -14.09 0.92 0.30
C GLU A 468 -14.93 -0.10 1.07
N GLN A 469 -15.82 0.41 1.91
CA GLN A 469 -16.76 -0.41 2.66
C GLN A 469 -17.67 -1.25 1.74
N TYR A 470 -18.06 -2.44 2.19
CA TYR A 470 -18.90 -3.37 1.42
C TYR A 470 -18.35 -3.72 0.03
N ALA A 471 -17.02 -3.69 -0.17
CA ALA A 471 -16.38 -3.95 -1.46
C ALA A 471 -16.97 -5.15 -2.21
N PHE A 472 -17.13 -6.29 -1.53
CA PHE A 472 -17.65 -7.56 -2.05
C PHE A 472 -18.78 -8.16 -1.21
N ALA A 473 -19.42 -7.37 -0.36
CA ALA A 473 -20.47 -7.86 0.52
C ALA A 473 -21.61 -8.52 -0.27
N ASN A 474 -22.07 -9.68 0.19
CA ASN A 474 -23.15 -10.49 -0.39
C ASN A 474 -22.92 -11.06 -1.81
N LEU A 475 -21.70 -11.00 -2.37
CA LEU A 475 -21.47 -11.30 -3.79
C LEU A 475 -21.93 -12.70 -4.22
N PHE A 476 -21.76 -13.74 -3.39
CA PHE A 476 -22.22 -15.10 -3.67
C PHE A 476 -23.34 -15.56 -2.74
N ARG A 477 -23.97 -14.64 -2.01
CA ARG A 477 -24.96 -14.97 -0.99
C ARG A 477 -26.10 -15.85 -1.52
N ASN A 478 -26.42 -16.90 -0.77
CA ASN A 478 -27.41 -17.95 -1.04
C ASN A 478 -27.20 -18.70 -2.36
N ASN A 479 -25.97 -18.76 -2.86
CA ASN A 479 -25.65 -19.53 -4.04
C ASN A 479 -25.38 -21.00 -3.67
N ALA A 480 -26.45 -21.78 -3.58
CA ALA A 480 -26.39 -23.20 -3.26
C ALA A 480 -25.71 -24.07 -4.33
N ASN A 481 -25.32 -23.50 -5.48
CA ASN A 481 -24.83 -24.26 -6.64
C ASN A 481 -23.35 -23.98 -6.97
N ILE A 482 -22.68 -23.05 -6.28
CA ILE A 482 -21.23 -22.85 -6.46
C ILE A 482 -20.43 -23.84 -5.62
N LYS A 483 -19.36 -24.36 -6.22
CA LYS A 483 -18.41 -25.27 -5.57
C LYS A 483 -16.97 -24.98 -6.00
N ASN A 484 -16.02 -25.48 -5.22
CA ASN A 484 -14.59 -25.34 -5.49
C ASN A 484 -14.19 -26.09 -6.77
N LYS A 485 -13.27 -25.53 -7.56
CA LYS A 485 -12.73 -26.21 -8.74
C LYS A 485 -11.52 -27.07 -8.35
N PRO A 486 -11.50 -28.38 -8.69
CA PRO A 486 -10.30 -29.18 -8.51
C PRO A 486 -9.13 -28.61 -9.33
N GLY A 487 -8.02 -28.31 -8.66
CA GLY A 487 -6.81 -27.77 -9.29
C GLY A 487 -6.86 -26.29 -9.68
N ALA A 488 -7.84 -25.52 -9.19
CA ALA A 488 -7.88 -24.07 -9.34
C ALA A 488 -8.59 -23.42 -8.14
N GLU A 489 -8.01 -22.35 -7.61
CA GLU A 489 -8.48 -21.71 -6.39
C GLU A 489 -9.24 -20.42 -6.69
N LEU A 490 -10.19 -20.08 -5.82
CA LEU A 490 -10.77 -18.75 -5.73
C LEU A 490 -9.91 -17.93 -4.78
N LEU A 491 -9.42 -16.79 -5.24
CA LEU A 491 -8.41 -16.01 -4.54
C LEU A 491 -8.99 -14.68 -4.08
N LEU A 492 -8.84 -14.42 -2.79
CA LEU A 492 -9.25 -13.20 -2.09
C LEU A 492 -7.98 -12.55 -1.51
N PRO A 493 -7.11 -11.97 -2.35
CA PRO A 493 -5.72 -11.65 -1.96
C PRO A 493 -5.59 -10.40 -1.08
N ALA A 494 -6.68 -9.83 -0.56
CA ALA A 494 -6.61 -8.60 0.21
C ALA A 494 -5.88 -8.82 1.54
N GLU A 495 -4.81 -8.06 1.77
CA GLU A 495 -4.03 -8.01 3.00
C GLU A 495 -4.50 -6.89 3.93
N THR A 496 -5.09 -5.84 3.33
CA THR A 496 -5.71 -4.70 4.02
C THR A 496 -7.19 -4.58 3.66
N LEU A 497 -8.06 -4.55 4.67
CA LEU A 497 -9.51 -4.59 4.50
C LEU A 497 -10.20 -3.29 4.93
N ALA A 498 -11.34 -3.03 4.31
CA ALA A 498 -12.29 -1.99 4.71
C ALA A 498 -13.50 -2.57 5.45
N GLU A 499 -14.28 -1.70 6.09
CA GLU A 499 -15.47 -2.06 6.85
C GLU A 499 -16.44 -2.90 6.01
N ASP A 500 -16.96 -4.00 6.59
CA ASP A 500 -17.92 -4.89 5.94
C ASP A 500 -17.50 -5.47 4.56
N CYS A 501 -16.23 -5.38 4.15
CA CYS A 501 -15.84 -5.58 2.76
C CYS A 501 -16.15 -6.98 2.21
N TYR A 502 -16.09 -8.03 3.03
CA TYR A 502 -16.45 -9.41 2.68
C TYR A 502 -17.68 -9.92 3.44
N SER A 503 -18.45 -9.02 4.07
CA SER A 503 -19.61 -9.41 4.88
C SER A 503 -20.63 -10.22 4.06
N ASN A 504 -21.10 -11.32 4.62
CA ASN A 504 -22.10 -12.23 4.04
C ASN A 504 -21.73 -12.79 2.64
N MET A 505 -20.46 -12.71 2.22
CA MET A 505 -20.08 -12.97 0.83
C MET A 505 -20.47 -14.38 0.36
N PHE A 506 -20.28 -15.41 1.19
CA PHE A 506 -20.66 -16.80 0.93
C PHE A 506 -21.78 -17.31 1.86
N TYR A 507 -22.53 -16.41 2.51
CA TYR A 507 -23.66 -16.80 3.37
C TYR A 507 -24.58 -17.77 2.61
N GLY A 508 -24.86 -18.94 3.18
CA GLY A 508 -25.78 -19.94 2.63
C GLY A 508 -25.28 -20.66 1.37
N CYS A 509 -23.97 -20.67 1.08
CA CYS A 509 -23.39 -21.42 -0.02
C CYS A 509 -23.24 -22.91 0.33
N THR A 510 -24.35 -23.64 0.30
CA THR A 510 -24.42 -25.03 0.81
C THR A 510 -23.64 -26.08 0.01
N SER A 511 -23.07 -25.73 -1.16
CA SER A 511 -22.26 -26.66 -1.99
C SER A 511 -20.76 -26.38 -1.95
N LEU A 512 -20.32 -25.34 -1.21
CA LEU A 512 -18.91 -25.05 -1.00
C LEU A 512 -18.32 -26.09 -0.03
N THR A 513 -17.20 -26.72 -0.40
CA THR A 513 -16.58 -27.80 0.39
C THR A 513 -15.30 -27.35 1.11
N SER A 514 -14.63 -26.32 0.60
CA SER A 514 -13.47 -25.68 1.23
C SER A 514 -13.56 -24.15 1.11
N ALA A 515 -12.99 -23.44 2.07
CA ALA A 515 -12.89 -21.98 2.04
C ALA A 515 -11.62 -21.52 1.30
N PRO A 516 -11.62 -20.34 0.68
CA PRO A 516 -10.39 -19.69 0.18
C PRO A 516 -9.50 -19.20 1.33
N GLU A 517 -8.20 -19.02 1.07
CA GLU A 517 -7.29 -18.31 2.00
C GLU A 517 -7.73 -16.85 2.20
N LEU A 518 -7.50 -16.31 3.41
CA LEU A 518 -7.82 -14.92 3.78
C LEU A 518 -6.59 -14.23 4.40
N PRO A 519 -5.63 -13.76 3.58
CA PRO A 519 -4.31 -13.32 4.04
C PRO A 519 -4.29 -12.00 4.83
N ALA A 520 -5.45 -11.42 5.13
CA ALA A 520 -5.56 -10.11 5.77
C ALA A 520 -4.92 -10.07 7.16
N THR A 521 -3.94 -9.17 7.32
CA THR A 521 -3.33 -8.83 8.61
C THR A 521 -3.81 -7.48 9.14
N THR A 522 -4.27 -6.59 8.23
CA THR A 522 -4.88 -5.31 8.58
C THR A 522 -6.40 -5.40 8.41
N LEU A 523 -7.09 -5.70 9.52
CA LEU A 523 -8.55 -5.83 9.55
C LEU A 523 -9.26 -4.49 9.76
N ALA A 524 -10.54 -4.47 9.39
CA ALA A 524 -11.51 -3.41 9.70
C ALA A 524 -12.74 -3.99 10.41
N ASP A 525 -13.61 -3.12 10.93
CA ASP A 525 -14.83 -3.54 11.62
C ASP A 525 -15.73 -4.34 10.66
N TYR A 526 -16.35 -5.41 11.16
CA TYR A 526 -17.29 -6.28 10.41
C TYR A 526 -16.76 -6.89 9.09
N CYS A 527 -15.46 -6.79 8.79
CA CYS A 527 -14.92 -7.12 7.46
C CYS A 527 -15.25 -8.54 6.96
N TYR A 528 -15.35 -9.54 7.84
CA TYR A 528 -15.75 -10.93 7.52
C TYR A 528 -17.06 -11.39 8.20
N LEU A 529 -17.90 -10.44 8.63
CA LEU A 529 -19.18 -10.73 9.29
C LEU A 529 -20.04 -11.72 8.48
N PHE A 530 -20.45 -12.83 9.09
CA PHE A 530 -21.29 -13.89 8.49
C PHE A 530 -20.76 -14.49 7.17
N MET A 531 -19.45 -14.39 6.90
CA MET A 531 -18.91 -14.69 5.56
C MET A 531 -19.26 -16.09 5.04
N PHE A 532 -19.21 -17.13 5.88
CA PHE A 532 -19.52 -18.52 5.54
C PHE A 532 -20.71 -19.08 6.33
N GLU A 533 -21.52 -18.23 6.96
CA GLU A 533 -22.67 -18.71 7.74
C GLU A 533 -23.58 -19.60 6.88
N GLY A 534 -23.95 -20.77 7.39
CA GLY A 534 -24.82 -21.73 6.71
C GLY A 534 -24.18 -22.48 5.54
N CYS A 535 -22.86 -22.44 5.36
CA CYS A 535 -22.14 -23.28 4.40
C CYS A 535 -22.10 -24.75 4.88
N THR A 536 -23.24 -25.45 4.80
CA THR A 536 -23.42 -26.77 5.44
C THR A 536 -22.52 -27.89 4.91
N SER A 537 -21.91 -27.75 3.73
CA SER A 537 -20.99 -28.74 3.13
C SER A 537 -19.51 -28.40 3.33
N LEU A 538 -19.20 -27.27 3.97
CA LEU A 538 -17.82 -26.85 4.26
C LEU A 538 -17.22 -27.83 5.28
N GLU A 539 -16.27 -28.66 4.87
CA GLU A 539 -15.73 -29.77 5.69
C GLU A 539 -14.44 -29.37 6.41
N THR A 540 -13.57 -28.64 5.72
CA THR A 540 -12.28 -28.17 6.22
C THR A 540 -12.00 -26.75 5.76
N VAL A 541 -11.25 -26.03 6.58
CA VAL A 541 -10.64 -24.74 6.23
C VAL A 541 -9.12 -24.85 6.39
N PRO A 542 -8.32 -24.02 5.68
CA PRO A 542 -6.89 -23.94 5.94
C PRO A 542 -6.59 -23.56 7.40
N GLU A 543 -5.51 -24.11 7.95
CA GLU A 543 -5.15 -23.95 9.36
C GLU A 543 -4.72 -22.50 9.65
N ASP A 544 -3.97 -21.89 8.75
CA ASP A 544 -3.40 -20.55 8.81
C ASP A 544 -4.26 -19.47 8.11
N MET A 545 -5.51 -19.79 7.78
CA MET A 545 -6.44 -18.92 7.02
C MET A 545 -6.67 -17.54 7.66
N LEU A 546 -6.47 -17.37 8.97
CA LEU A 546 -6.78 -16.13 9.71
C LEU A 546 -5.53 -15.57 10.44
N PRO A 547 -4.60 -14.91 9.73
CA PRO A 547 -3.28 -14.55 10.28
C PRO A 547 -3.27 -13.32 11.21
N ALA A 548 -4.34 -12.54 11.27
CA ALA A 548 -4.37 -11.29 12.02
C ALA A 548 -4.19 -11.48 13.54
N THR A 549 -3.22 -10.77 14.11
CA THR A 549 -2.94 -10.79 15.57
C THR A 549 -3.60 -9.64 16.33
N THR A 550 -4.06 -8.61 15.61
CA THR A 550 -4.80 -7.45 16.13
C THR A 550 -6.18 -7.42 15.51
N LEU A 551 -7.22 -7.56 16.32
CA LEU A 551 -8.59 -7.67 15.85
C LEU A 551 -9.36 -6.35 15.89
N LYS A 552 -10.44 -6.30 15.12
CA LYS A 552 -11.40 -5.19 15.03
C LYS A 552 -12.79 -5.60 15.49
N GLU A 553 -13.68 -4.63 15.68
CA GLU A 553 -15.01 -4.92 16.22
C GLU A 553 -15.77 -5.85 15.27
N TYR A 554 -16.27 -6.95 15.81
CA TYR A 554 -17.08 -7.93 15.08
C TYR A 554 -16.46 -8.48 13.79
N CYS A 555 -15.13 -8.40 13.61
CA CYS A 555 -14.47 -8.70 12.34
C CYS A 555 -14.72 -10.14 11.84
N TYR A 556 -14.84 -11.13 12.74
CA TYR A 556 -15.13 -12.54 12.42
C TYR A 556 -16.45 -13.05 13.03
N ASN A 557 -17.37 -12.14 13.35
CA ASN A 557 -18.64 -12.48 13.98
C ASN A 557 -19.45 -13.46 13.11
N SER A 558 -19.84 -14.59 13.71
CA SER A 558 -20.61 -15.70 13.12
C SER A 558 -20.06 -16.18 11.77
N MET A 559 -18.75 -16.07 11.57
CA MET A 559 -18.11 -16.37 10.29
C MET A 559 -18.41 -17.78 9.77
N PHE A 560 -18.46 -18.79 10.65
CA PHE A 560 -18.74 -20.19 10.33
C PHE A 560 -20.01 -20.72 11.01
N ASP A 561 -20.91 -19.83 11.47
CA ASP A 561 -22.16 -20.23 12.11
C ASP A 561 -22.97 -21.18 11.20
N GLY A 562 -23.44 -22.30 11.72
CA GLY A 562 -24.21 -23.30 10.98
C GLY A 562 -23.41 -24.12 9.96
N CYS A 563 -22.07 -24.06 9.95
CA CYS A 563 -21.23 -24.94 9.14
C CYS A 563 -21.23 -26.37 9.71
N THR A 564 -22.31 -27.10 9.49
CA THR A 564 -22.57 -28.39 10.16
C THR A 564 -21.58 -29.51 9.82
N SER A 565 -20.90 -29.44 8.68
CA SER A 565 -19.90 -30.43 8.25
C SER A 565 -18.47 -30.07 8.65
N LEU A 566 -18.24 -28.89 9.22
CA LEU A 566 -16.89 -28.42 9.55
C LEU A 566 -16.28 -29.29 10.65
N THR A 567 -15.17 -29.96 10.36
CA THR A 567 -14.52 -30.93 11.27
C THR A 567 -13.36 -30.33 12.05
N SER A 568 -12.70 -29.32 11.51
CA SER A 568 -11.58 -28.58 12.09
C SER A 568 -11.80 -27.07 11.98
N ALA A 569 -11.31 -26.33 12.98
CA ALA A 569 -11.29 -24.87 12.98
C ALA A 569 -9.90 -24.35 12.53
N PRO A 570 -9.81 -23.12 12.01
CA PRO A 570 -8.52 -22.46 11.76
C PRO A 570 -7.88 -22.02 13.07
N GLU A 571 -6.57 -21.76 13.06
CA GLU A 571 -5.86 -21.12 14.17
C GLU A 571 -6.39 -19.70 14.43
N LEU A 572 -6.41 -19.29 15.70
CA LEU A 572 -6.80 -17.95 16.12
C LEU A 572 -5.62 -17.29 16.87
N PRO A 573 -4.63 -16.72 16.15
CA PRO A 573 -3.37 -16.27 16.74
C PRO A 573 -3.48 -14.99 17.58
N ALA A 574 -4.63 -14.31 17.55
CA ALA A 574 -4.81 -13.02 18.21
C ALA A 574 -4.73 -13.10 19.74
N THR A 575 -3.78 -12.35 20.30
CA THR A 575 -3.64 -12.16 21.75
C THR A 575 -4.35 -10.89 22.25
N THR A 576 -4.67 -9.96 21.33
CA THR A 576 -5.40 -8.72 21.60
C THR A 576 -6.76 -8.76 20.91
N LEU A 577 -7.82 -8.96 21.70
CA LEU A 577 -9.20 -9.04 21.21
C LEU A 577 -9.88 -7.67 21.13
N ALA A 578 -10.92 -7.60 20.30
CA ALA A 578 -11.86 -6.48 20.18
C ALA A 578 -13.29 -6.91 20.55
N VAL A 579 -14.20 -5.95 20.64
CA VAL A 579 -15.62 -6.21 20.96
C VAL A 579 -16.20 -7.16 19.92
N GLY A 580 -16.81 -8.26 20.39
CA GLY A 580 -17.53 -9.22 19.55
C GLY A 580 -16.74 -9.88 18.42
N CYS A 581 -15.39 -9.79 18.42
CA CYS A 581 -14.57 -10.18 17.27
C CYS A 581 -14.77 -11.64 16.82
N TYR A 582 -15.04 -12.57 17.75
CA TYR A 582 -15.36 -13.98 17.48
C TYR A 582 -16.73 -14.41 18.01
N ASN A 583 -17.66 -13.45 18.19
CA ASN A 583 -19.01 -13.76 18.63
C ASN A 583 -19.65 -14.78 17.68
N GLY A 584 -20.22 -15.87 18.20
CA GLY A 584 -20.94 -16.87 17.41
C GLY A 584 -20.11 -17.58 16.33
N MET A 585 -18.78 -17.44 16.30
CA MET A 585 -17.95 -17.81 15.14
C MET A 585 -18.17 -19.25 14.65
N PHE A 586 -18.38 -20.20 15.56
CA PHE A 586 -18.64 -21.62 15.26
C PHE A 586 -19.99 -22.10 15.81
N ASP A 587 -20.95 -21.20 16.05
CA ASP A 587 -22.29 -21.58 16.49
C ASP A 587 -22.87 -22.64 15.53
N GLY A 588 -23.50 -23.68 16.06
CA GLY A 588 -24.11 -24.74 15.27
C GLY A 588 -23.14 -25.62 14.46
N CYS A 589 -21.81 -25.51 14.62
CA CYS A 589 -20.84 -26.41 13.98
C CYS A 589 -20.89 -27.81 14.61
N THR A 590 -21.88 -28.62 14.21
CA THR A 590 -22.18 -29.90 14.86
C THR A 590 -21.12 -30.99 14.70
N SER A 591 -20.26 -30.89 13.67
CA SER A 591 -19.18 -31.85 13.40
C SER A 591 -17.82 -31.43 13.97
N LEU A 592 -17.70 -30.21 14.49
CA LEU A 592 -16.44 -29.70 15.02
C LEU A 592 -16.08 -30.46 16.30
N SER A 593 -14.97 -31.19 16.27
CA SER A 593 -14.59 -32.10 17.37
C SER A 593 -13.62 -31.46 18.39
N SER A 594 -12.82 -30.50 17.93
CA SER A 594 -11.87 -29.74 18.74
C SER A 594 -11.95 -28.25 18.42
N ALA A 595 -11.97 -27.42 19.45
CA ALA A 595 -11.86 -25.97 19.30
C ALA A 595 -10.41 -25.57 19.01
N PRO A 596 -10.19 -24.42 18.35
CA PRO A 596 -8.86 -23.83 18.29
C PRO A 596 -8.41 -23.40 19.69
N GLU A 597 -7.10 -23.26 19.89
CA GLU A 597 -6.59 -22.62 21.10
C GLU A 597 -7.04 -21.14 21.14
N LEU A 598 -7.41 -20.66 22.34
CA LEU A 598 -7.80 -19.27 22.57
C LEU A 598 -6.70 -18.55 23.38
N PRO A 599 -5.69 -17.95 22.72
CA PRO A 599 -4.46 -17.49 23.38
C PRO A 599 -4.60 -16.12 24.07
N ALA A 600 -5.70 -15.39 23.84
CA ALA A 600 -5.91 -14.08 24.43
C ALA A 600 -5.90 -14.09 25.96
N THR A 601 -5.14 -13.17 26.55
CA THR A 601 -5.00 -13.07 28.02
C THR A 601 -6.03 -12.13 28.64
N THR A 602 -6.63 -11.24 27.84
CA THR A 602 -7.64 -10.25 28.25
C THR A 602 -8.83 -10.31 27.31
N LEU A 603 -10.02 -10.60 27.87
CA LEU A 603 -11.26 -10.67 27.10
C LEU A 603 -11.91 -9.29 26.91
N LYS A 604 -12.72 -9.17 25.84
CA LYS A 604 -13.56 -8.00 25.56
C LYS A 604 -15.04 -8.37 25.58
N GLU A 605 -15.89 -7.35 25.54
CA GLU A 605 -17.33 -7.55 25.52
C GLU A 605 -17.72 -8.43 24.33
N TYR A 606 -18.54 -9.45 24.58
CA TYR A 606 -19.01 -10.45 23.59
C TYR A 606 -17.94 -11.24 22.81
N CYS A 607 -16.64 -11.10 23.09
CA CYS A 607 -15.60 -11.59 22.19
C CYS A 607 -15.67 -13.10 21.92
N TYR A 608 -16.09 -13.92 22.89
CA TYR A 608 -16.34 -15.36 22.75
C TYR A 608 -17.80 -15.74 23.06
N SER A 609 -18.73 -14.77 23.06
CA SER A 609 -20.14 -15.06 23.31
C SER A 609 -20.69 -16.00 22.23
N SER A 610 -21.41 -17.04 22.63
CA SER A 610 -21.99 -18.09 21.76
C SER A 610 -21.00 -18.78 20.82
N MET A 611 -19.68 -18.63 21.01
CA MET A 611 -18.67 -19.04 20.03
C MET A 611 -18.79 -20.51 19.59
N PHE A 612 -19.16 -21.41 20.49
CA PHE A 612 -19.38 -22.84 20.24
C PHE A 612 -20.77 -23.31 20.67
N PHE A 613 -21.76 -22.41 20.65
CA PHE A 613 -23.13 -22.78 20.95
C PHE A 613 -23.59 -23.89 20.00
N GLY A 614 -24.25 -24.93 20.50
CA GLY A 614 -24.76 -26.02 19.66
C GLY A 614 -23.69 -26.92 19.00
N CYS A 615 -22.39 -26.77 19.28
CA CYS A 615 -21.34 -27.67 18.76
C CYS A 615 -21.42 -29.06 19.42
N THR A 616 -22.30 -29.93 18.91
CA THR A 616 -22.61 -31.20 19.58
C THR A 616 -21.45 -32.21 19.64
N SER A 617 -20.49 -32.15 18.72
CA SER A 617 -19.31 -33.05 18.70
C SER A 617 -18.09 -32.50 19.45
N LEU A 618 -18.15 -31.24 19.87
CA LEU A 618 -17.04 -30.55 20.52
C LEU A 618 -16.80 -31.14 21.90
N ASN A 619 -15.59 -31.64 22.13
CA ASN A 619 -15.23 -32.32 23.37
C ASN A 619 -14.00 -31.74 24.07
N THR A 620 -13.29 -30.79 23.46
CA THR A 620 -12.11 -30.16 24.06
C THR A 620 -12.05 -28.67 23.73
N VAL A 621 -11.83 -27.84 24.75
CA VAL A 621 -11.61 -26.38 24.62
C VAL A 621 -10.49 -25.94 25.57
N THR A 622 -9.60 -25.07 25.08
CA THR A 622 -8.54 -24.43 25.87
C THR A 622 -8.71 -22.92 25.82
N CYS A 623 -8.76 -22.26 26.98
CA CYS A 623 -8.83 -20.81 27.10
C CYS A 623 -7.76 -20.27 28.06
N LEU A 624 -6.88 -19.42 27.55
CA LEU A 624 -5.73 -18.88 28.28
C LEU A 624 -6.00 -17.54 28.99
N ALA A 625 -7.24 -17.01 28.91
CA ALA A 625 -7.60 -15.73 29.49
C ALA A 625 -7.36 -15.64 31.01
N THR A 626 -6.77 -14.52 31.43
CA THR A 626 -6.53 -14.16 32.84
C THR A 626 -7.45 -13.04 33.29
N ASP A 627 -7.73 -12.08 32.41
CA ASP A 627 -8.74 -11.04 32.64
C ASP A 627 -10.03 -11.38 31.88
N ILE A 628 -11.07 -11.65 32.65
CA ILE A 628 -12.41 -12.08 32.23
C ILE A 628 -13.49 -11.12 32.76
N SER A 629 -13.09 -9.91 33.13
CA SER A 629 -13.97 -8.91 33.76
C SER A 629 -14.98 -8.29 32.77
N ALA A 630 -14.74 -8.41 31.46
CA ALA A 630 -15.60 -7.90 30.43
C ALA A 630 -16.99 -8.56 30.46
N SER A 631 -18.03 -7.72 30.35
CA SER A 631 -19.42 -8.17 30.31
C SER A 631 -19.65 -9.12 29.14
N TYR A 632 -20.41 -10.18 29.39
CA TYR A 632 -20.84 -11.13 28.38
C TYR A 632 -19.74 -11.79 27.52
N CYS A 633 -18.47 -11.73 27.94
CA CYS A 633 -17.33 -12.19 27.15
C CYS A 633 -17.38 -13.67 26.74
N VAL A 634 -18.07 -14.51 27.52
CA VAL A 634 -18.24 -15.97 27.30
C VAL A 634 -19.69 -16.40 27.57
N THR A 635 -20.67 -15.52 27.33
CA THR A 635 -22.10 -15.88 27.51
C THR A 635 -22.48 -16.99 26.54
N ASP A 636 -23.11 -18.05 27.05
CA ASP A 636 -23.62 -19.20 26.29
C ASP A 636 -22.61 -19.89 25.34
N TRP A 637 -21.33 -19.60 25.47
CA TRP A 637 -20.27 -20.00 24.54
C TRP A 637 -20.11 -21.51 24.34
N LEU A 638 -20.57 -22.34 25.28
CA LEU A 638 -20.55 -23.81 25.20
C LEU A 638 -21.94 -24.43 25.33
N ALA A 639 -23.00 -23.61 25.41
CA ALA A 639 -24.34 -24.14 25.61
C ALA A 639 -24.78 -25.02 24.43
N GLY A 640 -25.44 -26.14 24.69
CA GLY A 640 -25.84 -27.11 23.65
C GLY A 640 -24.77 -28.13 23.24
N THR A 641 -23.56 -28.09 23.82
CA THR A 641 -22.53 -29.13 23.64
C THR A 641 -22.85 -30.43 24.41
N ALA A 642 -22.31 -31.57 23.97
CA ALA A 642 -22.62 -32.89 24.57
C ALA A 642 -21.81 -33.21 25.86
N GLY A 643 -20.74 -32.46 26.14
CA GLY A 643 -19.82 -32.69 27.25
C GLY A 643 -18.38 -32.87 26.77
N GLY A 644 -17.40 -32.53 27.61
CA GLY A 644 -16.00 -32.50 27.19
C GLY A 644 -15.03 -32.11 28.30
N THR A 645 -13.79 -31.79 27.93
CA THR A 645 -12.76 -31.26 28.82
C THR A 645 -12.50 -29.80 28.50
N PHE A 646 -12.63 -28.93 29.50
CA PHE A 646 -12.28 -27.53 29.43
C PHE A 646 -10.97 -27.27 30.19
N TYR A 647 -9.94 -26.82 29.47
CA TYR A 647 -8.69 -26.36 30.04
C TYR A 647 -8.72 -24.85 30.24
N ARG A 648 -8.81 -24.42 31.50
CA ARG A 648 -8.81 -23.00 31.86
C ARG A 648 -7.43 -22.53 32.29
N ASN A 649 -7.18 -21.23 32.19
CA ASN A 649 -6.04 -20.62 32.87
C ASN A 649 -6.10 -20.87 34.40
N PRO A 650 -5.00 -21.34 35.04
CA PRO A 650 -4.96 -21.59 36.49
C PRO A 650 -5.28 -20.38 37.36
N SER A 651 -5.02 -19.16 36.89
CA SER A 651 -5.24 -17.90 37.62
C SER A 651 -6.72 -17.55 37.80
N VAL A 652 -7.61 -18.10 36.97
CA VAL A 652 -9.05 -17.85 37.03
C VAL A 652 -9.73 -18.86 37.95
N SER A 653 -10.54 -18.38 38.91
CA SER A 653 -11.29 -19.24 39.83
C SER A 653 -12.37 -20.07 39.14
N ASP A 654 -12.57 -21.32 39.57
CA ASP A 654 -13.69 -22.18 39.12
C ASP A 654 -15.06 -21.53 39.37
N SER A 655 -15.17 -20.64 40.35
CA SER A 655 -16.43 -19.92 40.66
C SER A 655 -16.89 -19.01 39.53
N PHE A 656 -15.98 -18.47 38.72
CA PHE A 656 -16.34 -17.68 37.55
C PHE A 656 -16.99 -18.55 36.46
N TRP A 657 -16.44 -19.75 36.25
CA TRP A 657 -16.88 -20.69 35.22
C TRP A 657 -18.17 -21.43 35.57
N ALA A 658 -18.56 -21.41 36.84
CA ALA A 658 -19.83 -21.96 37.30
C ALA A 658 -21.01 -21.32 36.55
N GLY A 659 -21.78 -22.14 35.84
CA GLY A 659 -22.92 -21.69 35.03
C GLY A 659 -22.55 -21.15 33.65
N LYS A 660 -21.25 -21.07 33.30
CA LYS A 660 -20.75 -20.72 31.95
C LYS A 660 -20.24 -21.94 31.19
N VAL A 661 -19.88 -22.98 31.94
CA VAL A 661 -19.52 -24.30 31.41
C VAL A 661 -20.70 -25.25 31.68
N PRO A 662 -21.24 -25.93 30.66
CA PRO A 662 -22.39 -26.82 30.83
C PRO A 662 -22.12 -28.01 31.75
N VAL A 663 -23.20 -28.54 32.33
CA VAL A 663 -23.15 -29.80 33.07
C VAL A 663 -22.69 -30.93 32.14
N GLY A 664 -21.72 -31.73 32.58
CA GLY A 664 -21.11 -32.81 31.78
C GLY A 664 -19.69 -32.51 31.31
N TRP A 665 -19.23 -31.27 31.47
CA TRP A 665 -17.84 -30.89 31.23
C TRP A 665 -16.95 -31.06 32.47
N THR A 666 -15.73 -31.55 32.27
CA THR A 666 -14.66 -31.53 33.28
C THR A 666 -13.81 -30.28 33.10
N VAL A 667 -13.52 -29.58 34.19
CA VAL A 667 -12.68 -28.38 34.18
C VAL A 667 -11.31 -28.70 34.76
N HIS A 668 -10.25 -28.48 34.00
CA HIS A 668 -8.87 -28.69 34.42
C HIS A 668 -8.05 -27.40 34.33
N PRO A 669 -7.14 -27.14 35.28
CA PRO A 669 -6.15 -26.10 35.10
C PRO A 669 -5.22 -26.51 33.96
N TYR A 670 -5.06 -25.63 32.97
CA TYR A 670 -4.10 -25.81 31.90
C TYR A 670 -2.68 -25.84 32.49
N GLN A 671 -1.91 -26.87 32.15
CA GLN A 671 -0.50 -26.98 32.49
C GLN A 671 0.26 -26.86 31.16
N GLN A 672 1.06 -25.80 30.99
CA GLN A 672 1.88 -25.68 29.78
C GLN A 672 2.78 -26.92 29.63
N PRO A 673 2.88 -27.50 28.42
CA PRO A 673 3.83 -28.56 28.13
C PRO A 673 5.28 -28.22 28.46
#